data_AF-A0A512NJ28-F1
#
_entry.id   AF-A0A512NJ28-F1
#
_cell.length_a   1.000
_cell.length_b   1.000
_cell.length_c   1.000
_cell.angle_alpha   90.00
_cell.angle_beta   90.00
_cell.angle_gamma   90.00
#
_symmetry.space_group_name_H-M   'P 1'
#
loop_
_entity.id
_entity.type
_entity.pdbx_description
1 polymer ?
#
loop_
_entity_poly.entity_id
_entity_poly.type
_entity_poly.pdbx_seq_one_letter_code
_entity_poly.pdbx_strand_id
1 'polypeptide(L)'
;MSGRIVDFSLQNAATVQSATQYIRFNQIFAEGDLPQGQSLSAVVGTQTVPLQMDVLSRYADGSVKSAVLTIAAPAIAAGATFKGSLAASSAAAGAAVANNAAVARGYDLMVNMNISGVGAVTINAAQKLTAAVASGDFKVLRKGELATEIRFDVAVIRALRVTLDVVTYADGSVSTKVWFQNDAAMGATGGAVLFHSLSIVERGATRFSTNNLTQYQYQVWAQDVTKDNSAAQTLNVRHDIDYLEQTRAIWDYDLTATVRAAPSVPSSWTNVLGFNGLVPYMPTTGGRPDIGPTTEANARWLITQDAPALTHALAQAQAAGSIPWHYYDTAKGHYLSVADYPKLWIDQRGTVRPSQIAADESGWTTDRAHSPDVSYVAWLLTGDRYHLDMLNAQASWVIANTWNDPRQNEQGIIANAVDEVRAQAWSLRTVQEAAYGNPDGSYEKAYFNQIANNNWAHLRARAATLSGTQGEVHGYFGGAYRDTTATPPWQQDFFASTSALAALQGNKDARAVLKWQANFLSGRFLSQDLDPYNGFNYLLNMYGSDGKALTGWAEVAAATRAAGNYAIGTSTGYWAELAAMSNANIITVFAGGEDPTDHRVAADAMRAYGWILGSGMPDLRTDPQYQIVPRMPDGKQIGVSKMRVVSPTAQNTTLTFAGDNVFAYDCGIGRTTLIGTAGADVLIDNSTNGGDRLEGGAGDDYLIGGIGTNVFAPGDGQDYALIRGGAARFEVSAASPGRLEIEGFRPGTDVIAITGTVSLTSILASARSDRFGATLLTISPKRTIRLNGLTPSKITVGMFAIR
;
A
#
# COMPACT_ATOMS: atom_id res chain seq x y z
N MET A 1 31.93 7.82 -2.31
CA MET A 1 30.94 7.00 -3.03
C MET A 1 29.79 7.90 -3.46
N SER A 2 30.03 8.81 -4.41
CA SER A 2 28.96 9.66 -4.95
C SER A 2 28.11 8.82 -5.92
N GLY A 3 26.80 8.79 -5.71
CA GLY A 3 25.85 8.11 -6.62
C GLY A 3 25.23 6.81 -6.13
N ARG A 4 25.43 6.39 -4.86
CA ARG A 4 24.66 5.28 -4.26
C ARG A 4 23.19 5.69 -4.15
N ILE A 5 22.28 4.81 -4.56
CA ILE A 5 20.84 5.05 -4.57
C ILE A 5 20.16 4.21 -3.49
N VAL A 6 20.25 2.87 -3.59
CA VAL A 6 19.51 1.95 -2.71
C VAL A 6 20.31 0.69 -2.43
N ASP A 7 20.07 0.10 -1.28
CA ASP A 7 20.71 -1.13 -0.83
C ASP A 7 19.85 -2.36 -1.05
N PHE A 8 20.51 -3.51 -1.12
CA PHE A 8 19.86 -4.82 -1.12
C PHE A 8 20.81 -5.85 -0.50
N SER A 9 20.39 -7.10 -0.37
CA SER A 9 21.29 -8.20 -0.05
C SER A 9 20.87 -9.48 -0.74
N LEU A 10 21.83 -10.34 -1.07
CA LEU A 10 21.60 -11.68 -1.59
C LEU A 10 21.92 -12.70 -0.50
N GLN A 11 20.90 -13.42 -0.05
CA GLN A 11 21.02 -14.45 0.96
C GLN A 11 20.94 -15.84 0.31
N ASN A 12 21.93 -16.69 0.61
CA ASN A 12 21.82 -18.12 0.37
C ASN A 12 21.30 -18.80 1.65
N ALA A 13 20.00 -19.11 1.69
CA ALA A 13 19.38 -19.79 2.81
C ALA A 13 19.54 -21.33 2.76
N ALA A 14 20.18 -21.87 1.72
CA ALA A 14 20.40 -23.30 1.56
C ALA A 14 21.61 -23.79 2.38
N THR A 15 21.69 -25.11 2.54
CA THR A 15 22.80 -25.82 3.21
C THR A 15 23.99 -26.08 2.29
N VAL A 16 23.90 -25.68 1.02
CA VAL A 16 24.95 -25.84 0.00
C VAL A 16 25.28 -24.50 -0.64
N GLN A 17 26.51 -24.38 -1.17
CA GLN A 17 26.92 -23.20 -1.92
C GLN A 17 26.06 -23.04 -3.20
N SER A 18 25.69 -21.79 -3.51
CA SER A 18 24.97 -21.49 -4.74
C SER A 18 25.93 -21.45 -5.96
N ALA A 19 25.40 -21.71 -7.15
CA ALA A 19 26.12 -21.42 -8.39
C ALA A 19 26.16 -19.90 -8.65
N THR A 20 27.08 -19.45 -9.51
CA THR A 20 26.93 -18.16 -10.20
C THR A 20 25.63 -18.20 -10.99
N GLN A 21 24.82 -17.16 -10.86
CA GLN A 21 23.45 -17.19 -11.39
C GLN A 21 22.94 -15.80 -11.71
N TYR A 22 22.00 -15.73 -12.65
CA TYR A 22 21.26 -14.52 -12.95
C TYR A 22 20.13 -14.36 -11.93
N ILE A 23 20.05 -13.19 -11.32
CA ILE A 23 19.01 -12.86 -10.35
C ILE A 23 18.15 -11.75 -10.94
N ARG A 24 16.84 -12.01 -11.05
CA ARG A 24 15.82 -11.03 -11.41
C ARG A 24 15.14 -10.50 -10.15
N PHE A 25 14.96 -9.19 -10.07
CA PHE A 25 14.08 -8.55 -9.10
C PHE A 25 13.58 -7.22 -9.64
N ASN A 26 12.48 -6.72 -9.11
CA ASN A 26 11.97 -5.39 -9.46
C ASN A 26 12.45 -4.36 -8.44
N GLN A 27 12.79 -3.17 -8.92
CA GLN A 27 13.25 -2.05 -8.11
C GLN A 27 12.37 -0.83 -8.41
N ILE A 28 11.77 -0.29 -7.35
CA ILE A 28 11.09 1.00 -7.38
C ILE A 28 12.08 2.05 -6.89
N PHE A 29 12.11 3.23 -7.50
CA PHE A 29 13.01 4.33 -7.13
C PHE A 29 12.19 5.51 -6.62
N ALA A 30 12.74 6.32 -5.72
CA ALA A 30 12.14 7.60 -5.39
C ALA A 30 12.27 8.57 -6.58
N GLU A 31 11.37 9.55 -6.66
CA GLU A 31 11.40 10.56 -7.71
C GLU A 31 12.74 11.33 -7.67
N GLY A 32 13.42 11.42 -8.81
CA GLY A 32 14.71 12.09 -8.94
C GLY A 32 15.95 11.24 -8.66
N ASP A 33 15.83 10.07 -8.00
CA ASP A 33 17.00 9.28 -7.57
C ASP A 33 17.76 8.62 -8.74
N LEU A 34 17.04 8.28 -9.82
CA LEU A 34 17.64 7.82 -11.07
C LEU A 34 17.17 8.69 -12.25
N PRO A 35 17.85 9.83 -12.50
CA PRO A 35 17.47 10.78 -13.55
C PRO A 35 17.44 10.19 -14.95
N GLN A 36 16.72 10.85 -15.85
CA GLN A 36 16.63 10.47 -17.26
C GLN A 36 18.03 10.35 -17.90
N GLY A 37 18.24 9.25 -18.64
CA GLY A 37 19.49 9.02 -19.38
C GLY A 37 20.62 8.37 -18.55
N GLN A 38 20.44 8.18 -17.24
CA GLN A 38 21.38 7.41 -16.42
C GLN A 38 21.08 5.90 -16.48
N SER A 39 22.13 5.10 -16.31
CA SER A 39 22.07 3.65 -16.10
C SER A 39 22.37 3.32 -14.64
N LEU A 40 22.42 2.03 -14.31
CA LEU A 40 22.75 1.55 -12.97
C LEU A 40 24.02 0.70 -13.00
N SER A 41 24.73 0.73 -11.88
CA SER A 41 25.77 -0.23 -11.54
C SER A 41 25.35 -0.97 -10.27
N ALA A 42 25.72 -2.25 -10.15
CA ALA A 42 25.49 -3.05 -8.96
C ALA A 42 26.82 -3.51 -8.36
N VAL A 43 26.90 -3.44 -7.04
CA VAL A 43 27.96 -4.07 -6.26
C VAL A 43 27.32 -5.16 -5.40
N VAL A 44 27.95 -6.34 -5.34
CA VAL A 44 27.57 -7.45 -4.45
C VAL A 44 28.82 -7.89 -3.68
N GLY A 45 28.77 -7.81 -2.36
CA GLY A 45 29.94 -7.93 -1.51
C GLY A 45 30.94 -6.81 -1.82
N THR A 46 32.08 -7.17 -2.37
CA THR A 46 33.12 -6.22 -2.82
C THR A 46 33.25 -6.15 -4.35
N GLN A 47 32.42 -6.88 -5.09
CA GLN A 47 32.54 -7.03 -6.54
C GLN A 47 31.50 -6.20 -7.26
N THR A 48 31.92 -5.41 -8.25
CA THR A 48 30.99 -4.86 -9.25
C THR A 48 30.54 -6.00 -10.15
N VAL A 49 29.23 -6.19 -10.27
CA VAL A 49 28.63 -7.25 -11.09
C VAL A 49 27.93 -6.65 -12.30
N PRO A 50 27.90 -7.36 -13.45
CA PRO A 50 27.06 -6.96 -14.58
C PRO A 50 25.60 -6.77 -14.16
N LEU A 51 24.98 -5.70 -14.65
CA LEU A 51 23.58 -5.37 -14.40
C LEU A 51 22.91 -4.93 -15.69
N GLN A 52 21.74 -5.50 -15.94
CA GLN A 52 20.78 -5.04 -16.93
C GLN A 52 19.59 -4.41 -16.22
N MET A 53 19.11 -3.28 -16.76
CA MET A 53 17.93 -2.55 -16.28
C MET A 53 16.88 -2.44 -17.39
N ASP A 54 15.71 -3.01 -17.16
CA ASP A 54 14.54 -2.91 -18.04
C ASP A 54 13.53 -1.94 -17.40
N VAL A 55 13.54 -0.67 -17.85
CA VAL A 55 12.66 0.38 -17.29
C VAL A 55 11.20 0.06 -17.61
N LEU A 56 10.38 0.03 -16.57
CA LEU A 56 8.94 -0.21 -16.68
C LEU A 56 8.15 1.10 -16.68
N SER A 57 8.49 2.06 -15.82
CA SER A 57 7.78 3.34 -15.76
C SER A 57 8.66 4.50 -15.29
N ARG A 58 8.21 5.73 -15.55
CA ARG A 58 8.91 6.98 -15.19
C ARG A 58 8.02 7.95 -14.42
N TYR A 59 8.65 8.84 -13.65
CA TYR A 59 8.03 10.02 -13.08
C TYR A 59 7.88 11.13 -14.14
N ALA A 60 7.16 12.20 -13.79
CA ALA A 60 6.92 13.33 -14.68
C ALA A 60 8.20 14.10 -15.04
N ASP A 61 9.20 14.10 -14.15
CA ASP A 61 10.53 14.68 -14.38
C ASP A 61 11.43 13.81 -15.28
N GLY A 62 10.95 12.63 -15.71
CA GLY A 62 11.67 11.68 -16.55
C GLY A 62 12.57 10.70 -15.78
N SER A 63 12.73 10.86 -14.46
CA SER A 63 13.44 9.90 -13.62
C SER A 63 12.74 8.53 -13.64
N VAL A 64 13.50 7.46 -13.47
CA VAL A 64 12.97 6.10 -13.45
C VAL A 64 12.13 5.92 -12.20
N LYS A 65 10.90 5.42 -12.34
CA LYS A 65 10.02 5.06 -11.22
C LYS A 65 10.15 3.59 -10.87
N SER A 66 10.14 2.71 -11.87
CA SER A 66 10.31 1.27 -11.67
C SER A 66 11.06 0.62 -12.82
N ALA A 67 11.85 -0.40 -12.49
CA ALA A 67 12.58 -1.21 -13.47
C ALA A 67 12.75 -2.64 -12.97
N VAL A 68 12.67 -3.62 -13.88
CA VAL A 68 13.14 -4.98 -13.59
C VAL A 68 14.65 -5.01 -13.80
N LEU A 69 15.37 -5.46 -12.79
CA LEU A 69 16.81 -5.60 -12.81
C LEU A 69 17.16 -7.07 -13.00
N THR A 70 18.19 -7.32 -13.80
CA THR A 70 18.85 -8.62 -13.89
C THR A 70 20.32 -8.42 -13.56
N ILE A 71 20.85 -9.15 -12.58
CA ILE A 71 22.29 -9.11 -12.23
C ILE A 71 22.92 -10.48 -12.40
N ALA A 72 24.20 -10.51 -12.77
CA ALA A 72 24.99 -11.75 -12.76
C ALA A 72 25.65 -11.92 -11.37
N ALA A 73 24.94 -12.59 -10.45
CA ALA A 73 25.37 -12.75 -9.08
C ALA A 73 26.49 -13.80 -8.93
N PRO A 74 27.49 -13.55 -8.07
CA PRO A 74 28.52 -14.54 -7.76
C PRO A 74 27.95 -15.72 -6.97
N ALA A 75 28.71 -16.82 -6.89
CA ALA A 75 28.42 -17.90 -5.97
C ALA A 75 28.48 -17.41 -4.50
N ILE A 76 27.53 -17.85 -3.67
CA ILE A 76 27.42 -17.48 -2.26
C ILE A 76 27.45 -18.76 -1.42
N ALA A 77 28.30 -18.80 -0.40
CA ALA A 77 28.41 -19.93 0.51
C ALA A 77 27.07 -20.23 1.23
N ALA A 78 26.88 -21.48 1.65
CA ALA A 78 25.71 -21.90 2.42
C ALA A 78 25.49 -21.02 3.66
N GLY A 79 24.26 -20.55 3.88
CA GLY A 79 23.90 -19.67 4.99
C GLY A 79 24.45 -18.24 4.92
N ALA A 80 25.29 -17.90 3.93
CA ALA A 80 25.89 -16.58 3.83
C ALA A 80 24.94 -15.55 3.21
N THR A 81 25.14 -14.28 3.56
CA THR A 81 24.45 -13.13 2.96
C THR A 81 25.47 -12.12 2.49
N PHE A 82 25.43 -11.77 1.21
CA PHE A 82 26.25 -10.69 0.64
C PHE A 82 25.42 -9.41 0.55
N LYS A 83 25.89 -8.33 1.16
CA LYS A 83 25.31 -6.99 0.99
C LYS A 83 25.56 -6.49 -0.42
N GLY A 84 24.58 -5.81 -0.99
CA GLY A 84 24.70 -5.16 -2.29
C GLY A 84 24.20 -3.72 -2.25
N SER A 85 24.56 -2.97 -3.29
CA SER A 85 24.08 -1.60 -3.48
C SER A 85 23.94 -1.30 -4.97
N LEU A 86 22.92 -0.51 -5.30
CA LEU A 86 22.72 0.09 -6.61
C LEU A 86 23.22 1.52 -6.61
N ALA A 87 23.89 1.91 -7.68
CA ALA A 87 24.39 3.27 -7.86
C ALA A 87 24.16 3.75 -9.28
N ALA A 88 23.85 5.05 -9.42
CA ALA A 88 23.81 5.74 -10.69
C ALA A 88 25.10 5.52 -11.49
N SER A 89 24.95 5.30 -12.79
CA SER A 89 26.04 5.05 -13.72
C SER A 89 25.76 5.75 -15.05
N SER A 90 26.82 5.96 -15.83
CA SER A 90 26.75 6.42 -17.22
C SER A 90 27.23 5.33 -18.20
N ALA A 91 27.38 4.09 -17.74
CA ALA A 91 27.77 2.98 -18.59
C ALA A 91 26.69 2.73 -19.64
N ALA A 92 27.12 2.63 -20.90
CA ALA A 92 26.22 2.27 -21.99
C ALA A 92 25.80 0.80 -21.84
N ALA A 93 24.53 0.52 -22.17
CA ALA A 93 24.05 -0.86 -22.22
C ALA A 93 24.75 -1.64 -23.34
N GLY A 94 25.17 -2.86 -23.07
CA GLY A 94 25.70 -3.77 -24.09
C GLY A 94 24.65 -4.25 -25.08
N ALA A 95 25.12 -5.01 -26.07
CA ALA A 95 24.25 -5.58 -27.09
C ALA A 95 23.28 -6.61 -26.49
N ALA A 96 22.00 -6.51 -26.83
CA ALA A 96 20.99 -7.42 -26.32
C ALA A 96 21.17 -8.86 -26.83
N VAL A 97 20.86 -9.84 -25.99
CA VAL A 97 20.72 -11.23 -26.40
C VAL A 97 19.65 -11.33 -27.50
N ALA A 98 19.90 -12.08 -28.58
CA ALA A 98 18.94 -12.19 -29.67
C ALA A 98 17.66 -12.93 -29.25
N ASN A 99 16.50 -12.51 -29.76
CA ASN A 99 15.19 -13.05 -29.37
C ASN A 99 15.06 -14.58 -29.55
N ASN A 100 15.79 -15.17 -30.52
CA ASN A 100 15.79 -16.60 -30.81
C ASN A 100 17.06 -17.33 -30.32
N ALA A 101 17.90 -16.69 -29.50
CA ALA A 101 19.19 -17.24 -29.09
C ALA A 101 19.06 -18.58 -28.34
N ALA A 102 17.96 -18.82 -27.62
CA ALA A 102 17.66 -20.12 -27.01
C ALA A 102 17.72 -21.27 -28.03
N VAL A 103 17.12 -21.10 -29.21
CA VAL A 103 17.04 -22.15 -30.25
C VAL A 103 18.42 -22.51 -30.77
N ALA A 104 19.25 -21.51 -31.07
CA ALA A 104 20.62 -21.70 -31.52
C ALA A 104 21.51 -22.41 -30.47
N ARG A 105 21.10 -22.38 -29.20
CA ARG A 105 21.81 -22.96 -28.06
C ARG A 105 21.23 -24.31 -27.61
N GLY A 106 20.39 -24.94 -28.44
CA GLY A 106 19.86 -26.28 -28.17
C GLY A 106 18.71 -26.30 -27.16
N TYR A 107 17.89 -25.25 -27.14
CA TYR A 107 16.64 -25.24 -26.38
C TYR A 107 15.76 -26.44 -26.77
N ASP A 108 15.45 -27.29 -25.78
CA ASP A 108 14.68 -28.50 -25.93
C ASP A 108 13.71 -28.61 -24.75
N LEU A 109 12.49 -28.15 -24.98
CA LEU A 109 11.38 -28.22 -24.03
C LEU A 109 10.12 -28.68 -24.75
N MET A 110 9.52 -29.72 -24.18
CA MET A 110 8.32 -30.39 -24.69
C MET A 110 7.23 -30.35 -23.63
N VAL A 111 6.05 -29.86 -24.01
CA VAL A 111 4.83 -29.98 -23.20
C VAL A 111 3.96 -31.06 -23.81
N ASN A 112 3.78 -32.17 -23.10
CA ASN A 112 2.98 -33.31 -23.55
C ASN A 112 1.70 -33.38 -22.71
N MET A 113 0.56 -33.50 -23.38
CA MET A 113 -0.75 -33.56 -22.76
C MET A 113 -1.57 -34.69 -23.38
N ASN A 114 -2.37 -35.39 -22.59
CA ASN A 114 -3.46 -36.22 -23.07
C ASN A 114 -4.77 -35.63 -22.56
N ILE A 115 -5.53 -35.01 -23.45
CA ILE A 115 -6.72 -34.22 -23.11
C ILE A 115 -7.97 -35.01 -23.43
N SER A 116 -8.90 -35.10 -22.48
CA SER A 116 -10.18 -35.76 -22.67
C SER A 116 -10.94 -35.16 -23.86
N GLY A 117 -11.42 -36.02 -24.76
CA GLY A 117 -12.11 -35.61 -25.99
C GLY A 117 -11.20 -35.13 -27.14
N VAL A 118 -9.88 -35.03 -26.93
CA VAL A 118 -8.90 -34.62 -27.97
C VAL A 118 -7.86 -35.70 -28.23
N GLY A 119 -7.36 -36.36 -27.17
CA GLY A 119 -6.23 -37.27 -27.23
C GLY A 119 -4.89 -36.58 -26.98
N ALA A 120 -3.82 -37.13 -27.55
CA ALA A 120 -2.45 -36.65 -27.32
C ALA A 120 -2.16 -35.34 -28.06
N VAL A 121 -1.62 -34.36 -27.33
CA VAL A 121 -1.15 -33.07 -27.83
C VAL A 121 0.27 -32.84 -27.34
N THR A 122 1.16 -32.44 -28.26
CA THR A 122 2.56 -32.13 -27.94
C THR A 122 2.92 -30.74 -28.47
N ILE A 123 3.47 -29.90 -27.60
CA ILE A 123 4.02 -28.58 -27.96
C ILE A 123 5.54 -28.68 -27.87
N ASN A 124 6.22 -28.47 -28.99
CA ASN A 124 7.66 -28.25 -29.04
C ASN A 124 7.96 -26.75 -28.91
N ALA A 125 8.48 -26.34 -27.77
CA ALA A 125 8.68 -24.93 -27.44
C ALA A 125 9.69 -24.24 -28.37
N ALA A 126 10.75 -24.94 -28.79
CA ALA A 126 11.76 -24.38 -29.68
C ALA A 126 11.21 -24.09 -31.09
N GLN A 127 10.38 -24.99 -31.62
CA GLN A 127 9.69 -24.77 -32.90
C GLN A 127 8.71 -23.61 -32.81
N LYS A 128 7.94 -23.52 -31.71
CA LYS A 128 6.98 -22.43 -31.51
C LYS A 128 7.65 -21.09 -31.29
N LEU A 129 8.76 -21.03 -30.54
CA LEU A 129 9.57 -19.82 -30.40
C LEU A 129 10.12 -19.36 -31.75
N THR A 130 10.65 -20.28 -32.57
CA THR A 130 11.14 -19.97 -33.92
C THR A 130 10.05 -19.37 -34.79
N ALA A 131 8.86 -19.98 -34.79
CA ALA A 131 7.72 -19.51 -35.56
C ALA A 131 7.24 -18.13 -35.09
N ALA A 132 7.09 -17.94 -33.77
CA ALA A 132 6.68 -16.67 -33.17
C ALA A 132 7.65 -15.54 -33.53
N VAL A 133 8.97 -15.77 -33.38
CA VAL A 133 9.98 -14.77 -33.74
C VAL A 133 9.97 -14.45 -35.23
N ALA A 134 9.75 -15.44 -36.09
CA ALA A 134 9.67 -15.24 -37.53
C ALA A 134 8.42 -14.48 -37.99
N SER A 135 7.27 -14.70 -37.35
CA SER A 135 6.01 -14.01 -37.66
C SER A 135 5.88 -12.64 -36.99
N GLY A 136 6.66 -12.38 -35.93
CA GLY A 136 6.48 -11.22 -35.06
C GLY A 136 5.39 -11.41 -34.00
N ASP A 137 4.82 -12.61 -33.87
CA ASP A 137 3.73 -12.93 -32.94
C ASP A 137 4.29 -13.29 -31.55
N PHE A 138 4.93 -12.31 -30.91
CA PHE A 138 5.46 -12.43 -29.54
C PHE A 138 5.51 -11.07 -28.84
N LYS A 139 5.59 -11.10 -27.51
CA LYS A 139 5.85 -9.93 -26.67
C LYS A 139 7.27 -10.03 -26.10
N VAL A 140 8.00 -8.92 -26.11
CA VAL A 140 9.27 -8.80 -25.40
C VAL A 140 8.98 -8.29 -23.99
N LEU A 141 9.31 -9.07 -22.96
CA LEU A 141 9.09 -8.70 -21.56
C LEU A 141 10.33 -8.06 -20.92
N ARG A 142 11.52 -8.50 -21.32
CA ARG A 142 12.84 -7.95 -20.96
C ARG A 142 13.78 -8.08 -22.14
N LYS A 143 14.69 -7.11 -22.32
CA LYS A 143 15.66 -7.12 -23.41
C LYS A 143 16.92 -6.34 -23.07
N GLY A 144 18.02 -7.06 -22.92
CA GLY A 144 19.34 -6.47 -22.75
C GLY A 144 20.46 -7.49 -22.82
N GLU A 145 21.64 -7.06 -22.39
CA GLU A 145 22.90 -7.79 -22.52
C GLU A 145 22.97 -9.07 -21.69
N LEU A 146 22.25 -9.14 -20.56
CA LEU A 146 22.27 -10.29 -19.66
C LEU A 146 21.12 -11.25 -19.93
N ALA A 147 19.97 -10.74 -20.33
CA ALA A 147 18.77 -11.53 -20.54
C ALA A 147 17.86 -10.93 -21.62
N THR A 148 17.25 -11.81 -22.41
CA THR A 148 16.07 -11.47 -23.22
C THR A 148 14.95 -12.45 -22.90
N GLU A 149 13.78 -11.92 -22.59
CA GLU A 149 12.58 -12.68 -22.24
C GLU A 149 11.49 -12.44 -23.28
N ILE A 150 11.08 -13.54 -23.92
CA ILE A 150 10.09 -13.55 -24.99
C ILE A 150 8.88 -14.35 -24.55
N ARG A 151 7.71 -13.74 -24.65
CA ARG A 151 6.41 -14.38 -24.44
C ARG A 151 5.72 -14.67 -25.75
N PHE A 152 5.17 -15.87 -25.89
CA PHE A 152 4.26 -16.22 -26.98
C PHE A 152 3.21 -17.24 -26.53
N ASP A 153 2.10 -17.29 -27.26
CA ASP A 153 0.94 -18.12 -26.95
C ASP A 153 0.77 -19.25 -27.96
N VAL A 154 0.30 -20.40 -27.48
CA VAL A 154 -0.06 -21.57 -28.30
C VAL A 154 -1.49 -21.97 -27.95
N ALA A 155 -2.43 -21.73 -28.87
CA ALA A 155 -3.80 -22.22 -28.72
C ALA A 155 -3.84 -23.76 -28.71
N VAL A 156 -4.65 -24.35 -27.83
CA VAL A 156 -4.76 -25.81 -27.67
C VAL A 156 -6.17 -26.30 -27.99
N ILE A 157 -7.14 -25.96 -27.12
CA ILE A 157 -8.54 -26.36 -27.31
C ILE A 157 -9.46 -25.39 -26.59
N ARG A 158 -10.58 -25.00 -27.23
CA ARG A 158 -11.62 -24.15 -26.63
C ARG A 158 -10.97 -22.89 -26.02
N ALA A 159 -11.04 -22.74 -24.70
CA ALA A 159 -10.45 -21.62 -23.97
C ALA A 159 -9.01 -21.87 -23.46
N LEU A 160 -8.47 -23.08 -23.62
CA LEU A 160 -7.11 -23.43 -23.21
C LEU A 160 -6.08 -22.96 -24.24
N ARG A 161 -5.16 -22.14 -23.75
CA ARG A 161 -3.89 -21.77 -24.39
C ARG A 161 -2.72 -22.09 -23.46
N VAL A 162 -1.56 -22.36 -24.05
CA VAL A 162 -0.29 -22.49 -23.34
C VAL A 162 0.56 -21.27 -23.66
N THR A 163 0.99 -20.54 -22.63
CA THR A 163 1.88 -19.37 -22.78
C THR A 163 3.26 -19.75 -22.31
N LEU A 164 4.27 -19.37 -23.08
CA LEU A 164 5.66 -19.64 -22.76
C LEU A 164 6.42 -18.33 -22.64
N ASP A 165 6.96 -18.08 -21.45
CA ASP A 165 7.91 -16.99 -21.20
C ASP A 165 9.30 -17.58 -21.21
N VAL A 166 10.00 -17.44 -22.33
CA VAL A 166 11.34 -18.00 -22.55
C VAL A 166 12.39 -16.93 -22.28
N VAL A 167 13.22 -17.15 -21.27
CA VAL A 167 14.36 -16.29 -20.95
C VAL A 167 15.63 -16.94 -21.50
N THR A 168 16.37 -16.22 -22.33
CA THR A 168 17.74 -16.60 -22.72
C THR A 168 18.73 -15.67 -22.05
N TYR A 169 19.67 -16.24 -21.29
CA TYR A 169 20.72 -15.49 -20.64
C TYR A 169 22.00 -15.38 -21.48
N ALA A 170 22.88 -14.43 -21.16
CA ALA A 170 24.10 -14.19 -21.92
C ALA A 170 25.02 -15.42 -22.01
N ASP A 171 25.13 -16.20 -20.93
CA ASP A 171 25.93 -17.44 -20.86
C ASP A 171 25.36 -18.62 -21.68
N GLY A 172 24.12 -18.49 -22.16
CA GLY A 172 23.43 -19.54 -22.92
C GLY A 172 22.50 -20.42 -22.12
N SER A 173 22.42 -20.24 -20.81
CA SER A 173 21.38 -20.84 -20.00
C SER A 173 20.00 -20.34 -20.41
N VAL A 174 19.01 -21.22 -20.23
CA VAL A 174 17.60 -20.94 -20.55
C VAL A 174 16.74 -21.27 -19.35
N SER A 175 15.77 -20.40 -19.05
CA SER A 175 14.62 -20.75 -18.24
C SER A 175 13.33 -20.51 -19.02
N THR A 176 12.30 -21.26 -18.70
CA THR A 176 10.98 -21.09 -19.30
C THR A 176 9.92 -21.17 -18.23
N LYS A 177 9.07 -20.16 -18.14
CA LYS A 177 7.81 -20.29 -17.41
C LYS A 177 6.74 -20.79 -18.38
N VAL A 178 6.18 -21.96 -18.09
CA VAL A 178 5.14 -22.60 -18.89
C VAL A 178 3.80 -22.42 -18.19
N TRP A 179 2.86 -21.74 -18.84
CA TRP A 179 1.55 -21.42 -18.31
C TRP A 179 0.48 -22.24 -19.01
N PHE A 180 -0.49 -22.70 -18.25
CA PHE A 180 -1.71 -23.32 -18.79
C PHE A 180 -2.87 -22.40 -18.45
N GLN A 181 -3.39 -21.70 -19.46
CA GLN A 181 -4.42 -20.68 -19.28
C GLN A 181 -5.72 -21.17 -19.92
N ASN A 182 -6.70 -21.55 -19.10
CA ASN A 182 -8.04 -21.90 -19.59
C ASN A 182 -8.94 -20.66 -19.54
N ASP A 183 -8.48 -19.54 -20.10
CA ASP A 183 -8.90 -18.19 -19.73
C ASP A 183 -9.54 -17.39 -20.88
N ALA A 184 -9.53 -17.93 -22.11
CA ALA A 184 -10.11 -17.22 -23.24
C ALA A 184 -11.63 -16.99 -23.03
N ALA A 185 -12.01 -15.72 -23.02
CA ALA A 185 -13.37 -15.24 -22.84
C ALA A 185 -14.01 -14.86 -24.18
N MET A 186 -15.32 -14.61 -24.18
CA MET A 186 -16.12 -14.17 -25.34
C MET A 186 -16.16 -15.14 -26.54
N GLY A 187 -15.44 -16.26 -26.49
CA GLY A 187 -15.47 -17.31 -27.51
C GLY A 187 -16.77 -18.11 -27.51
N ALA A 188 -17.08 -18.77 -28.64
CA ALA A 188 -18.28 -19.60 -28.75
C ALA A 188 -18.22 -20.90 -27.92
N THR A 189 -17.02 -21.35 -27.53
CA THR A 189 -16.80 -22.60 -26.80
C THR A 189 -15.85 -22.39 -25.62
N GLY A 190 -16.11 -23.07 -24.51
CA GLY A 190 -15.36 -22.96 -23.26
C GLY A 190 -15.56 -24.19 -22.36
N GLY A 191 -15.35 -24.03 -21.06
CA GLY A 191 -15.58 -25.05 -20.03
C GLY A 191 -14.30 -25.74 -19.54
N ALA A 192 -14.49 -26.69 -18.61
CA ALA A 192 -13.39 -27.41 -17.98
C ALA A 192 -12.58 -28.26 -18.98
N VAL A 193 -11.29 -28.42 -18.70
CA VAL A 193 -10.37 -29.28 -19.43
C VAL A 193 -9.85 -30.36 -18.48
N LEU A 194 -10.01 -31.62 -18.86
CA LEU A 194 -9.45 -32.77 -18.15
C LEU A 194 -8.18 -33.25 -18.87
N PHE A 195 -7.06 -33.19 -18.16
CA PHE A 195 -5.79 -33.79 -18.56
C PHE A 195 -5.70 -35.19 -17.93
N HIS A 196 -5.81 -36.25 -18.75
CA HIS A 196 -5.53 -37.62 -18.31
C HIS A 196 -4.08 -37.76 -17.86
N SER A 197 -3.17 -37.13 -18.62
CA SER A 197 -1.77 -36.93 -18.24
C SER A 197 -1.26 -35.61 -18.79
N LEU A 198 -0.30 -35.02 -18.08
CA LEU A 198 0.43 -33.84 -18.51
C LEU A 198 1.88 -33.96 -18.02
N SER A 199 2.85 -33.72 -18.90
CA SER A 199 4.26 -33.62 -18.52
C SER A 199 4.96 -32.48 -19.25
N ILE A 200 5.91 -31.84 -18.54
CA ILE A 200 6.88 -30.91 -19.12
C ILE A 200 8.23 -31.60 -19.08
N VAL A 201 8.85 -31.79 -20.24
CA VAL A 201 10.11 -32.49 -20.41
C VAL A 201 11.12 -31.53 -20.99
N GLU A 202 12.27 -31.39 -20.34
CA GLU A 202 13.35 -30.52 -20.76
C GLU A 202 14.63 -31.35 -20.94
N ARG A 203 15.22 -31.32 -22.14
CA ARG A 203 16.42 -32.10 -22.49
C ARG A 203 16.30 -33.58 -22.08
N GLY A 204 15.15 -34.18 -22.37
CA GLY A 204 14.79 -35.57 -22.03
C GLY A 204 14.45 -35.86 -20.56
N ALA A 205 14.56 -34.88 -19.65
CA ALA A 205 14.21 -35.05 -18.24
C ALA A 205 12.82 -34.48 -17.92
N THR A 206 11.95 -35.26 -17.28
CA THR A 206 10.66 -34.76 -16.78
C THR A 206 10.88 -33.76 -15.64
N ARG A 207 10.37 -32.54 -15.82
CA ARG A 207 10.46 -31.42 -14.87
C ARG A 207 9.19 -31.23 -14.07
N PHE A 208 8.06 -31.53 -14.69
CA PHE A 208 6.76 -31.53 -14.05
C PHE A 208 5.93 -32.66 -14.66
N SER A 209 5.12 -33.32 -13.84
CA SER A 209 4.07 -34.19 -14.33
C SER A 209 2.88 -34.24 -13.37
N THR A 210 1.70 -34.44 -13.94
CA THR A 210 0.46 -34.67 -13.20
C THR A 210 -0.47 -35.54 -14.03
N ASN A 211 -1.39 -36.24 -13.37
CA ASN A 211 -2.39 -37.09 -14.00
C ASN A 211 -3.78 -36.74 -13.45
N ASN A 212 -4.80 -36.91 -14.28
CA ASN A 212 -6.20 -36.65 -13.94
C ASN A 212 -6.43 -35.25 -13.34
N LEU A 213 -5.80 -34.22 -13.92
CA LEU A 213 -6.00 -32.84 -13.53
C LEU A 213 -7.19 -32.26 -14.28
N THR A 214 -8.20 -31.78 -13.55
CA THR A 214 -9.27 -30.95 -14.13
C THR A 214 -8.94 -29.47 -13.89
N GLN A 215 -8.84 -28.71 -14.96
CA GLN A 215 -8.73 -27.26 -14.92
C GLN A 215 -10.04 -26.64 -15.40
N TYR A 216 -10.74 -25.94 -14.52
CA TYR A 216 -11.98 -25.24 -14.86
C TYR A 216 -11.68 -23.98 -15.69
N GLN A 217 -12.70 -23.46 -16.37
CA GLN A 217 -12.54 -22.24 -17.15
C GLN A 217 -12.24 -21.06 -16.21
N TYR A 218 -11.43 -20.13 -16.70
CA TYR A 218 -10.90 -18.95 -16.02
C TYR A 218 -9.92 -19.25 -14.88
N GLN A 219 -9.44 -20.49 -14.76
CA GLN A 219 -8.27 -20.83 -13.95
C GLN A 219 -7.00 -20.83 -14.80
N VAL A 220 -5.89 -20.46 -14.18
CA VAL A 220 -4.54 -20.41 -14.74
C VAL A 220 -3.56 -21.03 -13.74
N TRP A 221 -2.50 -21.66 -14.23
CA TRP A 221 -1.34 -22.02 -13.40
C TRP A 221 -0.08 -22.04 -14.25
N ALA A 222 1.07 -21.93 -13.60
CA ALA A 222 2.37 -21.91 -14.27
C ALA A 222 3.40 -22.82 -13.58
N GLN A 223 4.45 -23.17 -14.31
CA GLN A 223 5.63 -23.88 -13.80
C GLN A 223 6.90 -23.22 -14.34
N ASP A 224 7.84 -22.92 -13.45
CA ASP A 224 9.19 -22.53 -13.83
C ASP A 224 10.02 -23.77 -14.17
N VAL A 225 10.67 -23.76 -15.33
CA VAL A 225 11.41 -24.89 -15.87
C VAL A 225 12.80 -24.45 -16.29
N THR A 226 13.82 -25.06 -15.69
CA THR A 226 15.20 -24.94 -16.15
C THR A 226 16.07 -26.11 -15.65
N LYS A 227 17.02 -26.55 -16.47
CA LYS A 227 18.13 -27.46 -16.10
C LYS A 227 19.38 -26.70 -15.70
N ASP A 228 19.45 -25.43 -16.05
CA ASP A 228 20.67 -24.65 -16.00
C ASP A 228 20.78 -23.97 -14.64
N ASN A 229 21.79 -24.36 -13.86
CA ASN A 229 21.98 -23.84 -12.50
C ASN A 229 22.13 -22.31 -12.46
N SER A 230 22.67 -21.69 -13.51
CA SER A 230 22.81 -20.23 -13.61
C SER A 230 21.47 -19.51 -13.85
N ALA A 231 20.42 -20.22 -14.27
CA ALA A 231 19.08 -19.68 -14.52
C ALA A 231 18.06 -19.98 -13.40
N ALA A 232 18.39 -20.82 -12.43
CA ALA A 232 17.45 -21.39 -11.44
C ALA A 232 17.08 -20.47 -10.25
N GLN A 233 17.58 -19.23 -10.21
CA GLN A 233 17.37 -18.22 -9.15
C GLN A 233 17.08 -18.80 -7.75
N THR A 234 18.13 -19.23 -7.06
CA THR A 234 18.07 -19.92 -5.76
C THR A 234 18.34 -19.01 -4.56
N LEU A 235 18.71 -17.75 -4.79
CA LEU A 235 19.02 -16.78 -3.74
C LEU A 235 17.78 -15.97 -3.34
N ASN A 236 17.64 -15.71 -2.03
CA ASN A 236 16.68 -14.76 -1.50
C ASN A 236 17.22 -13.33 -1.70
N VAL A 237 16.48 -12.50 -2.44
CA VAL A 237 16.76 -11.07 -2.57
C VAL A 237 16.09 -10.34 -1.41
N ARG A 238 16.90 -9.75 -0.54
CA ARG A 238 16.43 -8.87 0.53
C ARG A 238 16.46 -7.44 0.05
N HIS A 239 15.30 -6.80 0.03
CA HIS A 239 15.13 -5.43 -0.40
C HIS A 239 15.31 -4.46 0.79
N ASP A 240 15.69 -3.22 0.48
CA ASP A 240 15.56 -2.11 1.43
C ASP A 240 14.09 -1.68 1.48
N ILE A 241 13.36 -2.20 2.47
CA ILE A 241 11.93 -1.96 2.60
C ILE A 241 11.63 -0.55 3.11
N ASP A 242 12.50 0.04 3.93
CA ASP A 242 12.33 1.43 4.34
C ASP A 242 12.43 2.37 3.13
N TYR A 243 13.39 2.12 2.23
CA TYR A 243 13.45 2.83 0.96
C TYR A 243 12.20 2.58 0.08
N LEU A 244 11.72 1.33 -0.02
CA LEU A 244 10.50 1.01 -0.79
C LEU A 244 9.26 1.75 -0.26
N GLU A 245 9.12 1.87 1.05
CA GLU A 245 8.06 2.66 1.71
C GLU A 245 8.19 4.14 1.39
N GLN A 246 9.41 4.71 1.40
CA GLN A 246 9.66 6.09 1.00
C GLN A 246 9.30 6.37 -0.47
N THR A 247 9.39 5.37 -1.37
CA THR A 247 8.91 5.51 -2.76
C THR A 247 7.38 5.58 -2.87
N ARG A 248 6.65 5.33 -1.78
CA ARG A 248 5.18 5.29 -1.70
C ARG A 248 4.54 4.16 -2.49
N ALA A 249 5.31 3.10 -2.79
CA ALA A 249 4.81 1.91 -3.47
C ALA A 249 3.93 1.02 -2.59
N ILE A 250 4.17 1.05 -1.27
CA ILE A 250 3.50 0.26 -0.23
C ILE A 250 3.22 1.14 1.00
N TRP A 251 2.44 0.64 1.95
CA TRP A 251 2.24 1.26 3.26
C TRP A 251 3.49 1.18 4.14
N ASP A 252 3.57 2.07 5.14
CA ASP A 252 4.64 2.16 6.13
C ASP A 252 4.52 1.09 7.23
N TYR A 253 5.02 -0.13 6.97
CA TYR A 253 5.03 -1.21 7.95
C TYR A 253 6.13 -0.98 9.00
N ASP A 254 5.86 -1.32 10.25
CA ASP A 254 6.87 -1.23 11.31
C ASP A 254 7.96 -2.29 11.13
N LEU A 255 9.09 -1.89 10.56
CA LEU A 255 10.22 -2.80 10.31
C LEU A 255 10.97 -3.21 11.60
N THR A 256 10.64 -2.60 12.74
CA THR A 256 11.18 -2.99 14.06
C THR A 256 10.31 -4.02 14.78
N ALA A 257 9.19 -4.39 14.18
CA ALA A 257 8.28 -5.40 14.69
C ALA A 257 8.95 -6.75 14.95
N THR A 258 8.62 -7.35 16.10
CA THR A 258 8.88 -8.78 16.29
C THR A 258 7.67 -9.56 15.80
N VAL A 259 7.71 -10.00 14.53
CA VAL A 259 6.66 -10.83 13.96
C VAL A 259 6.97 -12.32 14.14
N ARG A 260 5.94 -13.15 14.21
CA ARG A 260 6.12 -14.61 14.31
C ARG A 260 6.80 -15.15 13.04
N ALA A 261 7.69 -16.12 13.21
CA ALA A 261 8.36 -16.78 12.08
C ALA A 261 7.33 -17.39 11.10
N ALA A 262 7.56 -17.24 9.80
CA ALA A 262 6.71 -17.80 8.74
C ALA A 262 6.49 -19.31 8.96
N PRO A 263 5.25 -19.81 8.88
CA PRO A 263 5.02 -21.25 8.93
C PRO A 263 5.61 -21.92 7.69
N SER A 264 6.01 -23.19 7.82
CA SER A 264 6.43 -23.97 6.66
C SER A 264 5.30 -24.07 5.64
N VAL A 265 5.66 -24.04 4.36
CA VAL A 265 4.69 -24.27 3.29
C VAL A 265 4.20 -25.72 3.36
N PRO A 266 2.89 -25.98 3.52
CA PRO A 266 2.37 -27.33 3.50
C PRO A 266 2.67 -28.03 2.17
N SER A 267 2.98 -29.33 2.20
CA SER A 267 3.23 -30.09 0.98
C SER A 267 2.05 -30.10 0.02
N SER A 268 0.82 -29.87 0.48
CA SER A 268 -0.36 -29.74 -0.37
C SER A 268 -0.36 -28.50 -1.26
N TRP A 269 0.43 -27.46 -0.93
CA TRP A 269 0.51 -26.23 -1.71
C TRP A 269 1.40 -26.38 -2.96
N THR A 270 2.10 -27.50 -3.10
CA THR A 270 2.86 -27.82 -4.33
C THR A 270 1.96 -28.36 -5.44
N ASN A 271 0.71 -28.72 -5.12
CA ASN A 271 -0.29 -29.10 -6.11
C ASN A 271 -0.71 -27.86 -6.92
N VAL A 272 -0.73 -27.98 -8.24
CA VAL A 272 -1.29 -26.96 -9.11
C VAL A 272 -2.79 -26.79 -8.84
N LEU A 273 -3.30 -25.57 -9.03
CA LEU A 273 -4.70 -25.20 -8.78
C LEU A 273 -5.15 -25.34 -7.31
N GLY A 274 -4.22 -25.36 -6.35
CA GLY A 274 -4.53 -25.36 -4.92
C GLY A 274 -5.03 -24.01 -4.40
N PHE A 275 -5.61 -24.03 -3.19
CA PHE A 275 -6.08 -22.82 -2.49
C PHE A 275 -4.98 -22.09 -1.72
N ASN A 276 -3.88 -22.79 -1.43
CA ASN A 276 -2.66 -22.28 -0.79
C ASN A 276 -2.90 -21.29 0.37
N GLY A 277 -3.78 -21.68 1.30
CA GLY A 277 -4.07 -20.91 2.52
C GLY A 277 -5.11 -19.81 2.36
N LEU A 278 -5.65 -19.60 1.17
CA LEU A 278 -6.79 -18.71 0.92
C LEU A 278 -8.10 -19.42 1.24
N VAL A 279 -9.13 -18.66 1.61
CA VAL A 279 -10.47 -19.20 1.88
C VAL A 279 -11.25 -19.37 0.57
N PRO A 280 -11.62 -20.61 0.19
CA PRO A 280 -12.27 -20.88 -1.10
C PRO A 280 -13.68 -20.30 -1.21
N TYR A 281 -14.44 -20.28 -0.12
CA TYR A 281 -15.70 -19.55 -0.02
C TYR A 281 -15.41 -18.13 0.48
N MET A 282 -15.03 -17.24 -0.43
CA MET A 282 -14.64 -15.86 -0.08
C MET A 282 -15.70 -15.13 0.78
N PRO A 283 -17.03 -15.28 0.54
CA PRO A 283 -18.05 -14.61 1.36
C PRO A 283 -18.07 -14.99 2.85
N THR A 284 -17.23 -15.93 3.30
CA THR A 284 -17.02 -16.21 4.74
C THR A 284 -16.75 -14.90 5.48
N THR A 285 -17.46 -14.62 6.57
CA THR A 285 -17.25 -13.36 7.32
C THR A 285 -16.19 -13.54 8.41
N GLY A 286 -15.57 -12.45 8.86
CA GLY A 286 -14.62 -12.42 9.98
C GLY A 286 -13.24 -11.90 9.58
N GLY A 287 -12.38 -11.64 10.58
CA GLY A 287 -10.97 -11.34 10.33
C GLY A 287 -10.24 -12.59 9.88
N ARG A 288 -9.44 -12.50 8.82
CA ARG A 288 -8.74 -13.64 8.22
C ARG A 288 -7.35 -13.24 7.71
N PRO A 289 -6.35 -14.14 7.78
CA PRO A 289 -4.98 -13.84 7.36
C PRO A 289 -4.81 -13.66 5.84
N ASP A 290 -5.81 -14.03 5.04
CA ASP A 290 -5.79 -13.93 3.57
C ASP A 290 -6.37 -12.62 3.03
N ILE A 291 -6.91 -11.73 3.89
CA ILE A 291 -7.54 -10.46 3.47
C ILE A 291 -7.16 -9.31 4.41
N GLY A 292 -7.02 -8.09 3.90
CA GLY A 292 -6.56 -6.93 4.67
C GLY A 292 -6.10 -5.83 3.71
N PRO A 293 -5.21 -4.90 4.09
CA PRO A 293 -4.45 -4.08 3.13
C PRO A 293 -3.66 -4.97 2.16
N THR A 294 -3.00 -5.99 2.70
CA THR A 294 -2.37 -7.13 2.00
C THR A 294 -2.57 -8.40 2.85
N THR A 295 -2.12 -9.58 2.40
CA THR A 295 -2.19 -10.80 3.23
C THR A 295 -1.17 -10.80 4.37
N GLU A 296 -1.42 -11.56 5.43
CA GLU A 296 -0.48 -11.74 6.54
C GLU A 296 0.88 -12.28 6.05
N ALA A 297 0.87 -13.15 5.02
CA ALA A 297 2.08 -13.67 4.39
C ALA A 297 2.91 -12.57 3.73
N ASN A 298 2.27 -11.69 2.96
CA ASN A 298 2.91 -10.57 2.30
C ASN A 298 3.46 -9.55 3.32
N ALA A 299 2.65 -9.18 4.32
CA ALA A 299 3.08 -8.26 5.37
C ALA A 299 4.29 -8.80 6.15
N ARG A 300 4.27 -10.10 6.50
CA ARG A 300 5.41 -10.76 7.15
C ARG A 300 6.66 -10.78 6.28
N TRP A 301 6.51 -10.98 4.98
CA TRP A 301 7.64 -10.92 4.05
C TRP A 301 8.21 -9.50 3.98
N LEU A 302 7.37 -8.48 3.84
CA LEU A 302 7.79 -7.06 3.87
C LEU A 302 8.57 -6.73 5.15
N ILE A 303 8.06 -7.12 6.32
CA ILE A 303 8.70 -6.81 7.60
C ILE A 303 10.04 -7.57 7.78
N THR A 304 10.11 -8.86 7.42
CA THR A 304 11.26 -9.72 7.79
C THR A 304 12.31 -9.86 6.71
N GLN A 305 11.92 -9.82 5.43
CA GLN A 305 12.77 -10.16 4.28
C GLN A 305 13.46 -11.54 4.39
N ASP A 306 12.95 -12.45 5.23
CA ASP A 306 13.55 -13.76 5.45
C ASP A 306 13.05 -14.79 4.43
N ALA A 307 13.93 -15.72 4.05
CA ALA A 307 13.65 -16.71 3.01
C ALA A 307 12.39 -17.57 3.26
N PRO A 308 12.07 -18.01 4.50
CA PRO A 308 10.81 -18.69 4.76
C PRO A 308 9.56 -17.82 4.51
N ALA A 309 9.62 -16.52 4.82
CA ALA A 309 8.52 -15.60 4.58
C ALA A 309 8.31 -15.38 3.07
N LEU A 310 9.40 -15.18 2.32
CA LEU A 310 9.36 -15.15 0.85
C LEU A 310 8.72 -16.42 0.29
N THR A 311 9.20 -17.59 0.72
CA THR A 311 8.74 -18.89 0.20
C THR A 311 7.25 -19.07 0.47
N HIS A 312 6.78 -18.69 1.65
CA HIS A 312 5.38 -18.78 2.02
C HIS A 312 4.50 -17.81 1.22
N ALA A 313 4.91 -16.54 1.11
CA ALA A 313 4.18 -15.52 0.36
C ALA A 313 4.06 -15.88 -1.13
N LEU A 314 5.16 -16.31 -1.77
CA LEU A 314 5.13 -16.72 -3.17
C LEU A 314 4.31 -17.99 -3.39
N ALA A 315 4.34 -18.96 -2.46
CA ALA A 315 3.50 -20.15 -2.54
C ALA A 315 2.01 -19.81 -2.41
N GLN A 316 1.63 -18.89 -1.53
CA GLN A 316 0.26 -18.38 -1.45
C GLN A 316 -0.12 -17.61 -2.73
N ALA A 317 0.78 -16.79 -3.27
CA ALA A 317 0.54 -16.04 -4.51
C ALA A 317 0.24 -16.93 -5.73
N GLN A 318 0.72 -18.19 -5.74
CA GLN A 318 0.36 -19.15 -6.80
C GLN A 318 -1.14 -19.46 -6.84
N ALA A 319 -1.85 -19.39 -5.71
CA ALA A 319 -3.30 -19.61 -5.70
C ALA A 319 -4.09 -18.51 -6.41
N ALA A 320 -3.49 -17.34 -6.71
CA ALA A 320 -4.15 -16.32 -7.52
C ALA A 320 -4.63 -16.88 -8.86
N GLY A 321 -3.84 -17.77 -9.48
CA GLY A 321 -4.18 -18.44 -10.73
C GLY A 321 -5.33 -19.44 -10.61
N SER A 322 -5.49 -20.08 -9.44
CA SER A 322 -6.54 -21.08 -9.25
C SER A 322 -7.92 -20.47 -9.04
N ILE A 323 -8.01 -19.17 -8.74
CA ILE A 323 -9.27 -18.45 -8.61
C ILE A 323 -9.85 -18.19 -10.02
N PRO A 324 -11.13 -18.52 -10.30
CA PRO A 324 -11.69 -18.47 -11.65
C PRO A 324 -12.09 -17.05 -12.10
N TRP A 325 -11.15 -16.10 -12.06
CA TRP A 325 -11.35 -14.69 -12.42
C TRP A 325 -10.57 -14.22 -13.65
N HIS A 326 -9.89 -15.12 -14.37
CA HIS A 326 -9.03 -14.78 -15.50
C HIS A 326 -9.84 -14.73 -16.80
N TYR A 327 -10.53 -13.63 -17.08
CA TYR A 327 -11.30 -13.49 -18.33
C TYR A 327 -10.48 -12.75 -19.38
N TYR A 328 -9.75 -13.49 -20.23
CA TYR A 328 -8.85 -12.91 -21.24
C TYR A 328 -9.52 -12.80 -22.61
N ASP A 329 -9.55 -11.61 -23.20
CA ASP A 329 -10.08 -11.39 -24.55
C ASP A 329 -8.95 -11.58 -25.58
N THR A 330 -8.89 -12.76 -26.19
CA THR A 330 -7.86 -13.10 -27.18
C THR A 330 -7.97 -12.27 -28.46
N ALA A 331 -9.13 -11.71 -28.78
CA ALA A 331 -9.31 -10.83 -29.93
C ALA A 331 -8.76 -9.42 -29.68
N LYS A 332 -8.63 -9.03 -28.40
CA LYS A 332 -8.12 -7.72 -27.98
C LYS A 332 -6.69 -7.77 -27.46
N GLY A 333 -6.24 -8.92 -26.96
CA GLY A 333 -4.88 -9.11 -26.45
C GLY A 333 -4.68 -8.61 -25.01
N HIS A 334 -5.78 -8.49 -24.25
CA HIS A 334 -5.82 -8.08 -22.84
C HIS A 334 -7.03 -8.70 -22.10
N TYR A 335 -7.04 -8.63 -20.76
CA TYR A 335 -8.19 -9.05 -19.95
C TYR A 335 -9.43 -8.18 -20.22
N LEU A 336 -10.62 -8.74 -20.05
CA LEU A 336 -11.88 -8.06 -20.38
C LEU A 336 -11.95 -6.65 -19.81
N SER A 337 -12.32 -5.72 -20.68
CA SER A 337 -12.41 -4.31 -20.33
C SER A 337 -13.81 -3.76 -20.60
N VAL A 338 -14.19 -2.78 -19.79
CA VAL A 338 -15.46 -2.07 -19.97
C VAL A 338 -15.32 -0.92 -20.96
N ALA A 339 -14.09 -0.61 -21.39
CA ALA A 339 -13.84 0.27 -22.53
C ALA A 339 -14.22 -0.40 -23.85
N ASP A 340 -13.92 -1.70 -24.00
CA ASP A 340 -14.34 -2.49 -25.17
C ASP A 340 -15.82 -2.85 -25.13
N TYR A 341 -16.34 -3.14 -23.94
CA TYR A 341 -17.71 -3.58 -23.72
C TYR A 341 -18.36 -2.76 -22.60
N PRO A 342 -18.88 -1.55 -22.90
CA PRO A 342 -19.46 -0.65 -21.89
C PRO A 342 -20.45 -1.29 -20.92
N LYS A 343 -21.35 -2.14 -21.45
CA LYS A 343 -22.40 -2.82 -20.69
C LYS A 343 -21.98 -4.19 -20.12
N LEU A 344 -20.69 -4.53 -20.17
CA LEU A 344 -20.18 -5.79 -19.65
C LEU A 344 -20.54 -5.95 -18.18
N TRP A 345 -21.11 -7.10 -17.85
CA TRP A 345 -21.33 -7.54 -16.48
C TRP A 345 -21.18 -9.06 -16.38
N ILE A 346 -20.13 -9.51 -15.69
CA ILE A 346 -19.82 -10.92 -15.46
C ILE A 346 -20.71 -11.44 -14.33
N ASP A 347 -22.00 -11.53 -14.65
CA ASP A 347 -23.08 -12.06 -13.83
C ASP A 347 -24.14 -12.64 -14.77
N GLN A 348 -24.85 -13.67 -14.33
CA GLN A 348 -25.89 -14.32 -15.12
C GLN A 348 -27.05 -13.39 -15.52
N ARG A 349 -27.17 -12.22 -14.88
CA ARG A 349 -28.15 -11.17 -15.19
C ARG A 349 -27.63 -10.17 -16.24
N GLY A 350 -26.33 -10.16 -16.54
CA GLY A 350 -25.71 -9.24 -17.50
C GLY A 350 -26.18 -9.45 -18.94
N THR A 351 -26.48 -8.38 -19.67
CA THR A 351 -26.90 -8.46 -21.09
C THR A 351 -25.73 -8.58 -22.06
N VAL A 352 -24.60 -7.97 -21.72
CA VAL A 352 -23.29 -8.19 -22.37
C VAL A 352 -22.42 -8.93 -21.37
N ARG A 353 -22.05 -10.16 -21.69
CA ARG A 353 -21.31 -11.05 -20.80
C ARG A 353 -20.57 -12.12 -21.60
N PRO A 354 -19.55 -12.77 -21.01
CA PRO A 354 -18.96 -13.97 -21.58
C PRO A 354 -20.00 -15.08 -21.77
N SER A 355 -19.83 -15.88 -22.82
CA SER A 355 -20.70 -17.02 -23.15
C SER A 355 -20.68 -18.11 -22.06
N GLN A 356 -19.58 -18.24 -21.33
CA GLN A 356 -19.46 -19.05 -20.14
C GLN A 356 -19.07 -18.16 -18.96
N ILE A 357 -19.71 -18.34 -17.81
CA ILE A 357 -19.30 -17.72 -16.55
C ILE A 357 -18.64 -18.81 -15.70
N ALA A 358 -17.65 -18.44 -14.89
CA ALA A 358 -17.10 -19.34 -13.89
C ALA A 358 -18.23 -19.97 -13.07
N ALA A 359 -18.21 -21.28 -12.96
CA ALA A 359 -19.19 -22.06 -12.23
C ALA A 359 -18.54 -22.69 -10.98
N ASP A 360 -19.35 -23.04 -9.99
CA ASP A 360 -18.90 -23.39 -8.64
C ASP A 360 -18.08 -24.69 -8.57
N GLU A 361 -17.99 -25.46 -9.65
CA GLU A 361 -17.28 -26.75 -9.70
C GLU A 361 -15.77 -26.60 -9.48
N SER A 362 -15.21 -25.39 -9.63
CA SER A 362 -13.81 -25.11 -9.28
C SER A 362 -13.53 -25.14 -7.78
N GLY A 363 -14.56 -25.25 -6.93
CA GLY A 363 -14.45 -25.19 -5.49
C GLY A 363 -14.24 -23.78 -4.95
N TRP A 364 -14.37 -22.75 -5.79
CA TRP A 364 -14.23 -21.35 -5.42
C TRP A 364 -15.57 -20.64 -5.51
N THR A 365 -15.88 -19.83 -4.50
CA THR A 365 -16.93 -18.80 -4.58
C THR A 365 -16.26 -17.46 -4.42
N THR A 366 -16.16 -16.73 -5.52
CA THR A 366 -15.48 -15.42 -5.55
C THR A 366 -16.38 -14.32 -4.98
N ASP A 367 -15.75 -13.33 -4.34
CA ASP A 367 -16.47 -12.19 -3.76
C ASP A 367 -15.57 -10.95 -3.70
N ARG A 368 -16.13 -9.79 -4.06
CA ARG A 368 -15.40 -8.52 -4.04
C ARG A 368 -15.20 -7.98 -2.62
N ALA A 369 -16.14 -8.24 -1.70
CA ALA A 369 -16.02 -7.79 -0.32
C ALA A 369 -15.00 -8.59 0.49
N HIS A 370 -14.55 -9.73 -0.02
CA HIS A 370 -13.64 -10.65 0.65
C HIS A 370 -12.46 -11.10 -0.24
N SER A 371 -12.07 -10.29 -1.24
CA SER A 371 -11.01 -10.61 -2.18
C SER A 371 -9.60 -10.39 -1.59
N PRO A 372 -8.67 -11.36 -1.73
CA PRO A 372 -7.30 -11.25 -1.21
C PRO A 372 -6.44 -10.27 -2.05
N ASP A 373 -5.35 -9.76 -1.48
CA ASP A 373 -4.24 -9.13 -2.23
C ASP A 373 -2.97 -9.98 -2.09
N VAL A 374 -2.74 -10.84 -3.08
CA VAL A 374 -1.63 -11.82 -3.08
C VAL A 374 -0.59 -11.54 -4.16
N SER A 375 -0.91 -10.71 -5.15
CA SER A 375 -0.09 -10.60 -6.37
C SER A 375 0.74 -9.32 -6.44
N TYR A 376 0.30 -8.23 -5.81
CA TYR A 376 0.99 -6.94 -5.93
C TYR A 376 2.39 -6.95 -5.31
N VAL A 377 2.52 -7.39 -4.04
CA VAL A 377 3.83 -7.51 -3.36
C VAL A 377 4.75 -8.50 -4.08
N ALA A 378 4.21 -9.63 -4.55
CA ALA A 378 4.97 -10.60 -5.32
C ALA A 378 5.54 -10.00 -6.62
N TRP A 379 4.76 -9.18 -7.34
CA TRP A 379 5.24 -8.43 -8.50
C TRP A 379 6.30 -7.39 -8.14
N LEU A 380 6.03 -6.57 -7.11
CA LEU A 380 6.91 -5.48 -6.69
C LEU A 380 8.31 -5.96 -6.30
N LEU A 381 8.41 -7.13 -5.67
CA LEU A 381 9.70 -7.63 -5.17
C LEU A 381 10.40 -8.54 -6.20
N THR A 382 9.67 -9.36 -6.97
CA THR A 382 10.31 -10.34 -7.86
C THR A 382 10.49 -9.89 -9.31
N GLY A 383 9.67 -8.94 -9.78
CA GLY A 383 9.58 -8.61 -11.21
C GLY A 383 9.11 -9.78 -12.09
N ASP A 384 8.45 -10.78 -11.52
CA ASP A 384 7.88 -11.89 -12.27
C ASP A 384 6.58 -11.49 -12.96
N ARG A 385 6.55 -11.53 -14.29
CA ARG A 385 5.37 -11.16 -15.08
C ARG A 385 4.14 -11.98 -14.73
N TYR A 386 4.29 -13.20 -14.19
CA TYR A 386 3.18 -13.98 -13.66
C TYR A 386 2.34 -13.21 -12.66
N HIS A 387 2.97 -12.62 -11.64
CA HIS A 387 2.27 -11.92 -10.59
C HIS A 387 1.60 -10.64 -11.09
N LEU A 388 2.19 -9.92 -12.06
CA LEU A 388 1.55 -8.76 -12.67
C LEU A 388 0.28 -9.15 -13.44
N ASP A 389 0.31 -10.24 -14.20
CA ASP A 389 -0.87 -10.66 -14.96
C ASP A 389 -1.98 -11.21 -14.05
N MET A 390 -1.63 -11.88 -12.94
CA MET A 390 -2.61 -12.27 -11.92
C MET A 390 -3.29 -11.02 -11.30
N LEU A 391 -2.51 -9.98 -10.99
CA LEU A 391 -3.05 -8.69 -10.53
C LEU A 391 -3.97 -8.05 -11.59
N ASN A 392 -3.56 -8.05 -12.86
CA ASN A 392 -4.35 -7.49 -13.96
C ASN A 392 -5.65 -8.24 -14.21
N ALA A 393 -5.63 -9.57 -14.07
CA ALA A 393 -6.83 -10.40 -14.14
C ALA A 393 -7.82 -10.05 -13.03
N GLN A 394 -7.34 -9.97 -11.78
CA GLN A 394 -8.16 -9.59 -10.63
C GLN A 394 -8.73 -8.17 -10.78
N ALA A 395 -7.90 -7.20 -11.19
CA ALA A 395 -8.32 -5.81 -11.42
C ALA A 395 -9.40 -5.71 -12.50
N SER A 396 -9.25 -6.47 -13.60
CA SER A 396 -10.27 -6.53 -14.66
C SER A 396 -11.55 -7.19 -14.18
N TRP A 397 -11.43 -8.27 -13.39
CA TRP A 397 -12.57 -8.97 -12.81
C TRP A 397 -13.37 -8.11 -11.84
N VAL A 398 -12.75 -7.38 -10.91
CA VAL A 398 -13.50 -6.52 -9.97
C VAL A 398 -14.30 -5.44 -10.70
N ILE A 399 -13.77 -4.92 -11.82
CA ILE A 399 -14.48 -3.96 -12.67
C ILE A 399 -15.64 -4.63 -13.39
N ALA A 400 -15.39 -5.75 -14.07
CA ALA A 400 -16.38 -6.42 -14.91
C ALA A 400 -17.46 -7.17 -14.10
N ASN A 401 -17.18 -7.55 -12.86
CA ASN A 401 -18.14 -8.17 -11.94
C ASN A 401 -19.07 -7.15 -11.27
N THR A 402 -18.71 -5.87 -11.27
CA THR A 402 -19.57 -4.80 -10.77
C THR A 402 -20.68 -4.48 -11.78
N TRP A 403 -21.92 -4.40 -11.29
CA TRP A 403 -23.12 -4.16 -12.10
C TRP A 403 -22.98 -2.89 -12.94
N ASN A 404 -23.26 -2.99 -14.24
CA ASN A 404 -22.98 -1.94 -15.22
C ASN A 404 -23.74 -0.62 -14.96
N ASP A 405 -24.93 -0.65 -14.35
CA ASP A 405 -25.73 0.55 -14.09
C ASP A 405 -25.11 1.45 -13.01
N PRO A 406 -24.89 0.99 -11.75
CA PRO A 406 -24.20 1.80 -10.73
C PRO A 406 -22.73 2.07 -11.10
N ARG A 407 -22.12 1.21 -11.93
CA ARG A 407 -20.78 1.42 -12.49
C ARG A 407 -20.72 2.48 -13.60
N GLN A 408 -21.87 2.95 -14.06
CA GLN A 408 -22.00 3.94 -15.13
C GLN A 408 -21.31 3.48 -16.42
N ASN A 409 -21.54 2.21 -16.79
CA ASN A 409 -20.97 1.56 -17.97
C ASN A 409 -19.45 1.77 -18.06
N GLU A 410 -18.91 2.20 -19.19
CA GLU A 410 -17.48 2.37 -19.43
C GLU A 410 -16.76 3.34 -18.46
N GLN A 411 -17.50 4.20 -17.73
CA GLN A 411 -16.90 5.07 -16.73
C GLN A 411 -16.24 4.26 -15.59
N GLY A 412 -16.75 3.05 -15.31
CA GLY A 412 -16.05 2.12 -14.44
C GLY A 412 -16.14 2.44 -12.94
N ILE A 413 -17.22 3.06 -12.46
CA ILE A 413 -17.41 3.41 -11.04
C ILE A 413 -17.63 2.16 -10.17
N ILE A 414 -16.56 1.57 -9.68
CA ILE A 414 -16.57 0.39 -8.80
C ILE A 414 -16.80 0.75 -7.32
N ALA A 415 -16.48 1.98 -6.92
CA ALA A 415 -16.78 2.50 -5.59
C ALA A 415 -18.15 3.20 -5.57
N ASN A 416 -19.22 2.40 -5.64
CA ASN A 416 -20.60 2.86 -5.75
C ASN A 416 -21.42 2.58 -4.47
N ALA A 417 -22.54 3.31 -4.29
CA ALA A 417 -23.35 3.26 -3.06
C ALA A 417 -24.13 1.95 -2.85
N VAL A 418 -24.27 1.09 -3.87
CA VAL A 418 -25.07 -0.13 -3.77
C VAL A 418 -24.26 -1.35 -3.34
N ASP A 419 -22.94 -1.21 -3.28
CA ASP A 419 -22.02 -2.25 -2.80
C ASP A 419 -21.59 -2.01 -1.35
N GLU A 420 -21.21 -3.07 -0.64
CA GLU A 420 -20.55 -2.96 0.67
C GLU A 420 -19.36 -2.01 0.60
N VAL A 421 -19.17 -1.15 1.60
CA VAL A 421 -18.07 -0.18 1.64
C VAL A 421 -16.71 -0.88 1.54
N ARG A 422 -16.58 -2.06 2.12
CA ARG A 422 -15.38 -2.89 1.96
C ARG A 422 -15.20 -3.42 0.53
N ALA A 423 -16.27 -3.80 -0.18
CA ALA A 423 -16.17 -4.20 -1.58
C ALA A 423 -15.70 -3.04 -2.46
N GLN A 424 -16.20 -1.83 -2.18
CA GLN A 424 -15.73 -0.60 -2.82
C GLN A 424 -14.22 -0.39 -2.56
N ALA A 425 -13.81 -0.46 -1.29
CA ALA A 425 -12.42 -0.28 -0.88
C ALA A 425 -11.46 -1.28 -1.56
N TRP A 426 -11.74 -2.58 -1.46
CA TRP A 426 -10.80 -3.61 -1.94
C TRP A 426 -10.79 -3.75 -3.46
N SER A 427 -11.92 -3.49 -4.13
CA SER A 427 -11.94 -3.37 -5.59
C SER A 427 -11.06 -2.19 -6.04
N LEU A 428 -11.17 -1.04 -5.37
CA LEU A 428 -10.39 0.14 -5.72
C LEU A 428 -8.90 -0.02 -5.38
N ARG A 429 -8.55 -0.72 -4.29
CA ARG A 429 -7.17 -1.12 -3.98
C ARG A 429 -6.55 -1.89 -5.14
N THR A 430 -7.18 -2.97 -5.59
CA THR A 430 -6.64 -3.80 -6.68
C THR A 430 -6.49 -3.01 -7.98
N VAL A 431 -7.43 -2.12 -8.32
CA VAL A 431 -7.30 -1.24 -9.49
C VAL A 431 -6.18 -0.22 -9.33
N GLN A 432 -6.01 0.36 -8.14
CA GLN A 432 -4.94 1.31 -7.83
C GLN A 432 -3.56 0.64 -7.92
N GLU A 433 -3.42 -0.56 -7.38
CA GLU A 433 -2.19 -1.37 -7.46
C GLU A 433 -1.85 -1.73 -8.91
N ALA A 434 -2.85 -2.11 -9.72
CA ALA A 434 -2.65 -2.38 -11.15
C ALA A 434 -2.28 -1.09 -11.92
N ALA A 435 -2.90 0.04 -11.61
CA ALA A 435 -2.55 1.34 -12.18
C ALA A 435 -1.10 1.76 -11.83
N TYR A 436 -0.66 1.48 -10.61
CA TYR A 436 0.71 1.73 -10.18
C TYR A 436 1.72 0.79 -10.84
N GLY A 437 1.45 -0.52 -10.80
CA GLY A 437 2.42 -1.57 -11.11
C GLY A 437 2.66 -1.85 -12.61
N ASN A 438 1.73 -1.47 -13.49
CA ASN A 438 1.89 -1.74 -14.93
C ASN A 438 2.92 -0.83 -15.61
N PRO A 439 3.61 -1.31 -16.67
CA PRO A 439 4.58 -0.53 -17.44
C PRO A 439 3.93 0.59 -18.26
N ASP A 440 4.65 1.69 -18.45
CA ASP A 440 4.25 2.78 -19.32
C ASP A 440 4.06 2.30 -20.77
N GLY A 441 3.05 2.83 -21.44
CA GLY A 441 2.69 2.44 -22.82
C GLY A 441 1.90 1.13 -22.94
N SER A 442 1.72 0.36 -21.86
CA SER A 442 0.82 -0.80 -21.87
C SER A 442 -0.66 -0.38 -21.86
N TYR A 443 -1.52 -1.24 -22.40
CA TYR A 443 -2.98 -1.05 -22.35
C TYR A 443 -3.46 -0.99 -20.90
N GLU A 444 -2.98 -1.92 -20.07
CA GLU A 444 -3.35 -2.05 -18.67
C GLU A 444 -3.01 -0.79 -17.86
N LYS A 445 -1.84 -0.18 -18.10
CA LYS A 445 -1.46 1.09 -17.46
C LYS A 445 -2.43 2.21 -17.79
N ALA A 446 -2.78 2.38 -19.06
CA ALA A 446 -3.71 3.43 -19.47
C ALA A 446 -5.13 3.18 -18.89
N TYR A 447 -5.61 1.94 -19.02
CA TYR A 447 -6.95 1.54 -18.60
C TYR A 447 -7.14 1.66 -17.07
N PHE A 448 -6.26 1.08 -16.26
CA PHE A 448 -6.43 1.12 -14.81
C PHE A 448 -6.22 2.52 -14.22
N ASN A 449 -5.32 3.34 -14.79
CA ASN A 449 -5.22 4.75 -14.41
C ASN A 449 -6.53 5.51 -14.68
N GLN A 450 -7.16 5.28 -15.83
CA GLN A 450 -8.44 5.92 -16.16
C GLN A 450 -9.52 5.51 -15.15
N ILE A 451 -9.66 4.21 -14.88
CA ILE A 451 -10.68 3.71 -13.94
C ILE A 451 -10.42 4.23 -12.53
N ALA A 452 -9.17 4.18 -12.04
CA ALA A 452 -8.80 4.73 -10.73
C ALA A 452 -9.17 6.22 -10.63
N ASN A 453 -8.77 7.03 -11.62
CA ASN A 453 -9.05 8.47 -11.64
C ASN A 453 -10.55 8.77 -11.69
N ASN A 454 -11.32 8.03 -12.50
CA ASN A 454 -12.78 8.18 -12.55
C ASN A 454 -13.44 7.93 -11.19
N ASN A 455 -12.99 6.88 -10.47
CA ASN A 455 -13.51 6.55 -9.15
C ASN A 455 -13.14 7.60 -8.11
N TRP A 456 -11.88 8.06 -8.06
CA TRP A 456 -11.47 9.08 -7.10
C TRP A 456 -12.16 10.43 -7.34
N ALA A 457 -12.32 10.84 -8.60
CA ALA A 457 -13.09 12.03 -8.94
C ALA A 457 -14.57 11.88 -8.52
N HIS A 458 -15.18 10.71 -8.74
CA HIS A 458 -16.55 10.41 -8.30
C HIS A 458 -16.69 10.47 -6.77
N LEU A 459 -15.75 9.86 -6.04
CA LEU A 459 -15.75 9.86 -4.57
C LEU A 459 -15.54 11.26 -4.00
N ARG A 460 -14.66 12.08 -4.60
CA ARG A 460 -14.48 13.48 -4.19
C ARG A 460 -15.77 14.28 -4.38
N ALA A 461 -16.47 14.09 -5.50
CA ALA A 461 -17.76 14.73 -5.73
C ALA A 461 -18.84 14.25 -4.74
N ARG A 462 -18.88 12.95 -4.41
CA ARG A 462 -19.76 12.43 -3.36
C ARG A 462 -19.44 12.99 -1.99
N ALA A 463 -18.16 13.06 -1.60
CA ALA A 463 -17.73 13.61 -0.33
C ALA A 463 -18.25 15.04 -0.13
N ALA A 464 -18.16 15.89 -1.17
CA ALA A 464 -18.71 17.24 -1.13
C ALA A 464 -20.24 17.27 -0.88
N THR A 465 -21.00 16.40 -1.55
CA THR A 465 -22.46 16.28 -1.34
C THR A 465 -22.79 15.73 0.06
N LEU A 466 -22.08 14.69 0.50
CA LEU A 466 -22.33 14.01 1.78
C LEU A 466 -22.05 14.92 2.98
N SER A 467 -21.04 15.79 2.92
CA SER A 467 -20.77 16.78 3.97
C SER A 467 -22.00 17.64 4.29
N GLY A 468 -22.80 18.01 3.28
CA GLY A 468 -24.02 18.79 3.48
C GLY A 468 -25.15 18.03 4.19
N THR A 469 -25.11 16.70 4.18
CA THR A 469 -26.15 15.83 4.78
C THR A 469 -25.74 15.17 6.09
N GLN A 470 -24.43 15.01 6.34
CA GLN A 470 -23.90 14.29 7.50
C GLN A 470 -23.54 15.23 8.67
N GLY A 471 -23.53 16.55 8.46
CA GLY A 471 -23.27 17.51 9.52
C GLY A 471 -21.90 17.34 10.19
N GLU A 472 -21.88 17.34 11.52
CA GLU A 472 -20.68 17.21 12.34
C GLU A 472 -20.00 15.84 12.15
N VAL A 473 -20.78 14.79 11.91
CA VAL A 473 -20.29 13.41 11.82
C VAL A 473 -19.86 12.99 10.41
N HIS A 474 -19.66 13.94 9.49
CA HIS A 474 -19.27 13.66 8.11
C HIS A 474 -17.93 12.91 8.00
N GLY A 475 -17.70 12.27 6.85
CA GLY A 475 -16.45 11.53 6.58
C GLY A 475 -16.62 10.02 6.42
N TYR A 476 -17.85 9.53 6.23
CA TYR A 476 -18.12 8.12 6.01
C TYR A 476 -18.94 7.89 4.73
N PHE A 477 -18.62 6.84 4.00
CA PHE A 477 -19.39 6.42 2.84
C PHE A 477 -20.50 5.44 3.24
N GLY A 478 -21.66 5.56 2.61
CA GLY A 478 -22.71 4.52 2.66
C GLY A 478 -22.42 3.38 1.69
N GLY A 479 -23.00 2.22 1.97
CA GLY A 479 -22.95 1.01 1.13
C GLY A 479 -24.04 0.03 1.55
N ALA A 480 -24.29 -0.99 0.74
CA ALA A 480 -25.25 -2.03 1.11
C ALA A 480 -24.78 -2.77 2.36
N TYR A 481 -25.67 -2.86 3.36
CA TYR A 481 -25.41 -3.57 4.59
C TYR A 481 -26.73 -4.13 5.16
N ARG A 482 -26.64 -5.15 6.02
CA ARG A 482 -27.84 -5.84 6.55
C ARG A 482 -28.71 -4.92 7.41
N ASP A 483 -28.08 -4.06 8.21
CA ASP A 483 -28.74 -3.02 8.98
C ASP A 483 -28.64 -1.69 8.21
N THR A 484 -29.78 -1.21 7.69
CA THR A 484 -29.85 0.02 6.90
C THR A 484 -29.70 1.29 7.73
N THR A 485 -29.75 1.19 9.07
CA THR A 485 -29.58 2.31 9.99
C THR A 485 -28.15 2.46 10.50
N ALA A 486 -27.32 1.44 10.29
CA ALA A 486 -25.97 1.36 10.84
C ALA A 486 -24.88 1.45 9.77
N THR A 487 -23.73 2.00 10.18
CA THR A 487 -22.50 2.01 9.40
C THR A 487 -21.42 1.26 10.18
N PRO A 488 -20.77 0.25 9.56
CA PRO A 488 -19.62 -0.44 10.17
C PRO A 488 -18.36 0.43 10.07
N PRO A 489 -17.81 0.94 11.19
CA PRO A 489 -16.65 1.82 11.15
C PRO A 489 -15.39 1.14 10.59
N TRP A 490 -15.23 -0.15 10.87
CA TRP A 490 -14.11 -0.97 10.36
C TRP A 490 -14.06 -1.07 8.83
N GLN A 491 -15.21 -0.93 8.12
CA GLN A 491 -15.18 -0.86 6.65
C GLN A 491 -14.67 0.50 6.16
N GLN A 492 -14.92 1.57 6.91
CA GLN A 492 -14.38 2.89 6.62
C GLN A 492 -12.86 2.91 6.83
N ASP A 493 -12.35 2.20 7.85
CA ASP A 493 -10.92 2.04 8.08
C ASP A 493 -10.21 1.33 6.91
N PHE A 494 -10.82 0.27 6.35
CA PHE A 494 -10.31 -0.37 5.12
C PHE A 494 -10.35 0.55 3.91
N PHE A 495 -11.39 1.38 3.79
CA PHE A 495 -11.46 2.36 2.71
C PHE A 495 -10.35 3.40 2.88
N ALA A 496 -10.12 3.87 4.10
CA ALA A 496 -9.08 4.85 4.41
C ALA A 496 -7.68 4.36 4.05
N SER A 497 -7.35 3.08 4.28
CA SER A 497 -6.04 2.55 3.87
C SER A 497 -5.85 2.58 2.35
N THR A 498 -6.92 2.35 1.58
CA THR A 498 -6.92 2.44 0.11
C THR A 498 -6.79 3.90 -0.36
N SER A 499 -7.56 4.82 0.26
CA SER A 499 -7.45 6.26 0.00
C SER A 499 -6.05 6.79 0.30
N ALA A 500 -5.44 6.32 1.39
CA ALA A 500 -4.09 6.70 1.79
C ALA A 500 -3.04 6.21 0.80
N LEU A 501 -3.06 4.93 0.39
CA LEU A 501 -2.12 4.44 -0.62
C LEU A 501 -2.22 5.24 -1.92
N ALA A 502 -3.44 5.50 -2.42
CA ALA A 502 -3.65 6.29 -3.63
C ALA A 502 -3.17 7.75 -3.46
N ALA A 503 -3.39 8.36 -2.29
CA ALA A 503 -2.91 9.70 -1.97
C ALA A 503 -1.37 9.77 -1.94
N LEU A 504 -0.72 8.80 -1.31
CA LEU A 504 0.74 8.68 -1.24
C LEU A 504 1.35 8.47 -2.64
N GLN A 505 0.65 7.77 -3.53
CA GLN A 505 1.02 7.60 -4.93
C GLN A 505 0.74 8.83 -5.81
N GLY A 506 0.28 9.94 -5.22
CA GLY A 506 0.11 11.24 -5.88
C GLY A 506 -1.32 11.55 -6.36
N ASN A 507 -2.32 10.73 -6.06
CA ASN A 507 -3.70 11.02 -6.45
C ASN A 507 -4.32 12.11 -5.56
N LYS A 508 -4.49 13.31 -6.12
CA LYS A 508 -5.01 14.49 -5.41
C LYS A 508 -6.48 14.34 -4.98
N ASP A 509 -7.29 13.64 -5.76
CA ASP A 509 -8.69 13.39 -5.42
C ASP A 509 -8.79 12.38 -4.26
N ALA A 510 -7.99 11.32 -4.28
CA ALA A 510 -7.87 10.38 -3.16
C ALA A 510 -7.40 11.07 -1.87
N ARG A 511 -6.41 11.98 -1.98
CA ARG A 511 -5.97 12.81 -0.85
C ARG A 511 -7.11 13.66 -0.28
N ALA A 512 -7.90 14.31 -1.14
CA ALA A 512 -9.05 15.09 -0.70
C ALA A 512 -10.13 14.22 -0.03
N VAL A 513 -10.37 13.02 -0.56
CA VAL A 513 -11.27 12.03 0.04
C VAL A 513 -10.77 11.59 1.41
N LEU A 514 -9.49 11.22 1.56
CA LEU A 514 -8.93 10.83 2.86
C LEU A 514 -9.02 11.97 3.88
N LYS A 515 -8.77 13.21 3.47
CA LYS A 515 -8.89 14.39 4.32
C LYS A 515 -10.31 14.55 4.88
N TRP A 516 -11.31 14.31 4.02
CA TRP A 516 -12.71 14.29 4.43
C TRP A 516 -13.04 13.10 5.33
N GLN A 517 -12.50 11.91 5.04
CA GLN A 517 -12.70 10.71 5.87
C GLN A 517 -12.11 10.88 7.28
N ALA A 518 -11.00 11.61 7.42
CA ALA A 518 -10.32 11.83 8.69
C ALA A 518 -11.24 12.43 9.77
N ASN A 519 -12.22 13.27 9.39
CA ASN A 519 -13.19 13.82 10.34
C ASN A 519 -13.95 12.73 11.08
N PHE A 520 -14.50 11.74 10.37
CA PHE A 520 -15.21 10.62 10.99
C PHE A 520 -14.25 9.66 11.70
N LEU A 521 -13.15 9.28 11.03
CA LEU A 521 -12.24 8.22 11.49
C LEU A 521 -11.52 8.58 12.78
N SER A 522 -11.03 9.82 12.89
CA SER A 522 -10.44 10.34 14.12
C SER A 522 -11.53 10.86 15.07
N GLY A 523 -12.56 11.56 14.54
CA GLY A 523 -13.61 12.20 15.35
C GLY A 523 -14.42 11.25 16.22
N ARG A 524 -14.67 10.00 15.79
CA ARG A 524 -15.36 8.99 16.62
C ARG A 524 -14.64 8.65 17.94
N PHE A 525 -13.36 9.01 18.07
CA PHE A 525 -12.57 8.87 19.30
C PHE A 525 -12.37 10.18 20.05
N LEU A 526 -12.67 11.32 19.42
CA LEU A 526 -12.38 12.65 19.96
C LEU A 526 -13.63 13.44 20.37
N SER A 527 -14.80 13.00 19.94
CA SER A 527 -16.08 13.60 20.32
C SER A 527 -16.30 13.52 21.83
N GLN A 528 -16.93 14.55 22.39
CA GLN A 528 -17.33 14.57 23.80
C GLN A 528 -18.67 13.86 24.05
N ASP A 529 -19.47 13.69 22.98
CA ASP A 529 -20.82 13.12 23.07
C ASP A 529 -20.85 11.60 22.87
N LEU A 530 -19.75 11.03 22.38
CA LEU A 530 -19.58 9.60 22.16
C LEU A 530 -18.45 9.10 23.07
N ASP A 531 -18.75 8.09 23.90
CA ASP A 531 -17.68 7.39 24.62
C ASP A 531 -16.71 6.78 23.59
N PRO A 532 -15.41 7.12 23.63
CA PRO A 532 -14.45 6.77 22.58
C PRO A 532 -14.27 5.26 22.39
N TYR A 533 -14.62 4.41 23.37
CA TYR A 533 -14.66 2.96 23.15
C TYR A 533 -15.66 2.53 22.08
N ASN A 534 -16.71 3.33 21.84
CA ASN A 534 -17.67 3.09 20.77
C ASN A 534 -17.06 3.32 19.39
N GLY A 535 -15.93 4.01 19.30
CA GLY A 535 -15.17 4.09 18.06
C GLY A 535 -14.75 2.71 17.53
N PHE A 536 -14.64 1.70 18.39
CA PHE A 536 -14.34 0.31 18.02
C PHE A 536 -15.56 -0.56 17.74
N ASN A 537 -16.78 -0.04 17.87
CA ASN A 537 -17.99 -0.85 17.70
C ASN A 537 -18.03 -1.47 16.30
N TYR A 538 -18.60 -2.68 16.24
CA TYR A 538 -18.89 -3.33 14.97
C TYR A 538 -19.84 -2.48 14.10
N LEU A 539 -20.77 -1.77 14.75
CA LEU A 539 -21.76 -0.89 14.14
C LEU A 539 -21.93 0.41 14.94
N LEU A 540 -22.00 1.54 14.24
CA LEU A 540 -22.55 2.79 14.74
C LEU A 540 -23.85 3.09 14.01
N ASN A 541 -24.91 3.44 14.72
CA ASN A 541 -26.19 3.79 14.11
C ASN A 541 -26.12 5.25 13.63
N MET A 542 -25.87 5.41 12.33
CA MET A 542 -25.61 6.70 11.68
C MET A 542 -26.85 7.29 11.01
N TYR A 543 -27.96 6.56 10.96
CA TYR A 543 -29.20 7.01 10.33
C TYR A 543 -30.38 6.88 11.29
N GLY A 544 -31.32 7.83 11.21
CA GLY A 544 -32.59 7.77 11.91
C GLY A 544 -33.52 6.70 11.32
N SER A 545 -34.63 6.45 12.01
CA SER A 545 -35.68 5.53 11.52
C SER A 545 -36.36 6.01 10.24
N ASP A 546 -36.24 7.30 9.89
CA ASP A 546 -36.68 7.88 8.63
C ASP A 546 -35.67 7.70 7.48
N GLY A 547 -34.54 7.03 7.75
CA GLY A 547 -33.47 6.75 6.78
C GLY A 547 -32.55 7.94 6.50
N LYS A 548 -32.70 9.07 7.22
CA LYS A 548 -31.81 10.22 7.06
C LYS A 548 -30.56 10.08 7.92
N ALA A 549 -29.44 10.61 7.42
CA ALA A 549 -28.21 10.68 8.18
C ALA A 549 -28.41 11.53 9.46
N LEU A 550 -27.93 11.01 10.58
CA LEU A 550 -27.80 11.78 11.82
C LEU A 550 -26.65 12.77 11.65
N THR A 551 -26.77 13.94 12.29
CA THR A 551 -25.90 15.08 12.00
C THR A 551 -24.98 15.47 13.15
N GLY A 552 -25.21 14.92 14.35
CA GLY A 552 -24.40 15.17 15.55
C GLY A 552 -24.02 13.90 16.28
N TRP A 553 -22.88 13.92 16.99
CA TRP A 553 -22.39 12.76 17.73
C TRP A 553 -23.32 12.32 18.86
N ALA A 554 -24.00 13.26 19.53
CA ALA A 554 -25.01 12.95 20.55
C ALA A 554 -26.18 12.13 19.99
N GLU A 555 -26.63 12.45 18.76
CA GLU A 555 -27.69 11.71 18.07
C GLU A 555 -27.23 10.29 17.74
N VAL A 556 -26.01 10.16 17.20
CA VAL A 556 -25.38 8.85 16.90
C VAL A 556 -25.23 8.01 18.18
N ALA A 557 -24.77 8.60 19.28
CA ALA A 557 -24.64 7.90 20.56
C ALA A 557 -26.01 7.41 21.07
N ALA A 558 -27.04 8.26 21.02
CA ALA A 558 -28.39 7.89 21.44
C ALA A 558 -28.98 6.77 20.57
N ALA A 559 -28.85 6.87 19.25
CA ALA A 559 -29.33 5.85 18.31
C ALA A 559 -28.59 4.51 18.49
N THR A 560 -27.27 4.57 18.67
CA THR A 560 -26.43 3.38 18.89
C THR A 560 -26.78 2.68 20.21
N ARG A 561 -27.09 3.44 21.27
CA ARG A 561 -27.62 2.89 22.54
C ARG A 561 -28.99 2.25 22.34
N ALA A 562 -29.90 2.94 21.67
CA ALA A 562 -31.26 2.43 21.43
C ALA A 562 -31.26 1.13 20.62
N ALA A 563 -30.31 0.96 19.69
CA ALA A 563 -30.14 -0.25 18.90
C ALA A 563 -29.42 -1.40 19.65
N GLY A 564 -28.89 -1.15 20.86
CA GLY A 564 -28.13 -2.14 21.62
C GLY A 564 -26.69 -2.36 21.11
N ASN A 565 -26.19 -1.48 20.23
CA ASN A 565 -24.85 -1.55 19.65
C ASN A 565 -23.79 -0.78 20.47
N TYR A 566 -24.19 -0.11 21.56
CA TYR A 566 -23.30 0.76 22.33
C TYR A 566 -22.44 -0.04 23.32
N ALA A 567 -21.12 0.10 23.20
CA ALA A 567 -20.16 -0.57 24.07
C ALA A 567 -20.07 0.12 25.44
N ILE A 568 -19.87 -0.70 26.47
CA ILE A 568 -19.60 -0.30 27.85
C ILE A 568 -18.30 -1.01 28.28
N GLY A 569 -17.13 -0.51 27.86
CA GLY A 569 -15.83 -1.10 28.26
C GLY A 569 -14.78 -1.23 27.14
N THR A 570 -13.74 -2.01 27.44
CA THR A 570 -12.47 -2.10 26.70
C THR A 570 -12.58 -2.56 25.24
N SER A 571 -11.60 -2.16 24.43
CA SER A 571 -11.47 -2.54 23.01
C SER A 571 -11.46 -4.06 22.80
N THR A 572 -12.16 -4.55 21.78
CA THR A 572 -12.10 -5.96 21.38
C THR A 572 -11.60 -6.12 19.94
N GLY A 573 -10.61 -6.99 19.75
CA GLY A 573 -10.18 -7.51 18.45
C GLY A 573 -9.43 -6.56 17.51
N TYR A 574 -9.29 -6.99 16.25
CA TYR A 574 -8.53 -6.31 15.19
C TYR A 574 -9.14 -4.97 14.74
N TRP A 575 -10.34 -4.59 15.20
CA TRP A 575 -10.93 -3.29 14.87
C TRP A 575 -10.13 -2.12 15.46
N ALA A 576 -9.51 -2.33 16.62
CA ALA A 576 -8.59 -1.34 17.19
C ALA A 576 -7.32 -1.20 16.33
N GLU A 577 -6.83 -2.30 15.77
CA GLU A 577 -5.67 -2.31 14.88
C GLU A 577 -5.98 -1.59 13.56
N LEU A 578 -7.19 -1.79 13.01
CA LEU A 578 -7.68 -1.05 11.85
C LEU A 578 -7.79 0.47 12.10
N ALA A 579 -8.32 0.86 13.26
CA ALA A 579 -8.42 2.26 13.65
C ALA A 579 -7.05 2.90 13.86
N ALA A 580 -6.10 2.14 14.43
CA ALA A 580 -4.71 2.57 14.55
C ALA A 580 -4.08 2.75 13.16
N MET A 581 -4.21 1.76 12.27
CA MET A 581 -3.73 1.81 10.89
C MET A 581 -4.30 3.01 10.12
N SER A 582 -5.61 3.27 10.21
CA SER A 582 -6.23 4.38 9.47
C SER A 582 -5.74 5.75 9.96
N ASN A 583 -5.59 5.94 11.28
CA ASN A 583 -5.02 7.16 11.83
C ASN A 583 -3.53 7.31 11.52
N ALA A 584 -2.74 6.22 11.55
CA ALA A 584 -1.34 6.25 11.13
C ALA A 584 -1.19 6.70 9.66
N ASN A 585 -2.03 6.17 8.78
CA ASN A 585 -2.10 6.58 7.38
C ASN A 585 -2.45 8.07 7.20
N ILE A 586 -3.43 8.59 7.98
CA ILE A 586 -3.80 10.01 7.96
C ILE A 586 -2.61 10.86 8.41
N ILE A 587 -1.90 10.46 9.47
CA ILE A 587 -0.70 11.18 9.93
C ILE A 587 0.35 11.23 8.82
N THR A 588 0.69 10.10 8.20
CA THR A 588 1.68 10.04 7.10
C THR A 588 1.32 10.96 5.93
N VAL A 589 0.04 11.04 5.56
CA VAL A 589 -0.39 11.83 4.38
C VAL A 589 -0.44 13.33 4.65
N PHE A 590 -0.74 13.75 5.88
CA PHE A 590 -1.04 15.16 6.19
C PHE A 590 0.00 15.84 7.09
N ALA A 591 0.82 15.10 7.83
CA ALA A 591 1.88 15.71 8.61
C ALA A 591 2.88 16.42 7.68
N GLY A 592 3.21 17.67 7.99
CA GLY A 592 4.12 18.50 7.19
C GLY A 592 3.50 19.06 5.92
N GLY A 593 2.18 18.90 5.73
CA GLY A 593 1.45 19.42 4.59
C GLY A 593 1.50 20.94 4.51
N GLU A 594 1.60 21.49 3.30
CA GLU A 594 1.63 22.95 3.11
C GLU A 594 0.28 23.64 3.39
N ASP A 595 -0.83 22.91 3.33
CA ASP A 595 -2.15 23.43 3.69
C ASP A 595 -2.28 23.39 5.23
N PRO A 596 -2.58 24.51 5.89
CA PRO A 596 -2.70 24.61 7.36
C PRO A 596 -3.69 23.60 7.94
N THR A 597 -4.74 23.32 7.18
CA THR A 597 -5.76 22.37 7.61
C THR A 597 -5.26 20.92 7.54
N ASP A 598 -4.15 20.63 6.83
CA ASP A 598 -3.47 19.34 6.90
C ASP A 598 -2.83 19.11 8.27
N HIS A 599 -2.12 20.10 8.83
CA HIS A 599 -1.55 20.00 10.17
C HIS A 599 -2.63 19.77 11.23
N ARG A 600 -3.78 20.43 11.08
CA ARG A 600 -4.94 20.20 11.95
C ARG A 600 -5.49 18.77 11.83
N VAL A 601 -5.64 18.26 10.61
CA VAL A 601 -6.10 16.88 10.36
C VAL A 601 -5.11 15.86 10.93
N ALA A 602 -3.80 16.06 10.72
CA ALA A 602 -2.76 15.23 11.30
C ALA A 602 -2.78 15.28 12.84
N ALA A 603 -2.94 16.45 13.44
CA ALA A 603 -2.99 16.59 14.90
C ALA A 603 -4.21 15.88 15.52
N ASP A 604 -5.39 15.96 14.89
CA ASP A 604 -6.56 15.20 15.36
C ASP A 604 -6.34 13.68 15.18
N ALA A 605 -5.73 13.24 14.07
CA ALA A 605 -5.36 11.84 13.90
C ALA A 605 -4.32 11.36 14.92
N MET A 606 -3.32 12.18 15.26
CA MET A 606 -2.34 11.90 16.32
C MET A 606 -3.03 11.73 17.67
N ARG A 607 -3.96 12.62 18.02
CA ARG A 607 -4.71 12.49 19.28
C ARG A 607 -5.54 11.20 19.33
N ALA A 608 -6.25 10.88 18.25
CA ALA A 608 -7.03 9.66 18.16
C ALA A 608 -6.12 8.43 18.25
N TYR A 609 -5.00 8.43 17.52
CA TYR A 609 -3.99 7.38 17.55
C TYR A 609 -3.41 7.16 18.96
N GLY A 610 -3.02 8.23 19.66
CA GLY A 610 -2.52 8.14 21.03
C GLY A 610 -3.55 7.59 22.01
N TRP A 611 -4.83 8.01 21.87
CA TRP A 611 -5.91 7.46 22.66
C TRP A 611 -6.14 5.96 22.38
N ILE A 612 -6.14 5.55 21.11
CA ILE A 612 -6.30 4.14 20.69
C ILE A 612 -5.19 3.27 21.30
N LEU A 613 -3.93 3.71 21.23
CA LEU A 613 -2.81 3.00 21.86
C LEU A 613 -2.96 2.90 23.38
N GLY A 614 -3.52 3.93 24.01
CA GLY A 614 -3.78 3.98 25.45
C GLY A 614 -5.07 3.27 25.89
N SER A 615 -5.89 2.74 24.97
CA SER A 615 -7.20 2.15 25.30
C SER A 615 -7.14 0.72 25.83
N GLY A 616 -5.93 0.14 25.95
CA GLY A 616 -5.74 -1.29 26.22
C GLY A 616 -5.97 -2.19 25.01
N MET A 617 -5.77 -1.67 23.79
CA MET A 617 -5.84 -2.43 22.55
C MET A 617 -4.85 -3.61 22.53
N PRO A 618 -5.11 -4.66 21.71
CA PRO A 618 -4.12 -5.70 21.45
C PRO A 618 -2.78 -5.12 20.97
N ASP A 619 -1.70 -5.82 21.29
CA ASP A 619 -0.37 -5.43 20.85
C ASP A 619 -0.23 -5.57 19.33
N LEU A 620 -0.15 -4.42 18.63
CA LEU A 620 0.03 -4.32 17.18
C LEU A 620 1.18 -5.17 16.63
N ARG A 621 2.18 -5.50 17.45
CA ARG A 621 3.32 -6.33 17.04
C ARG A 621 2.96 -7.78 16.76
N THR A 622 1.77 -8.22 17.17
CA THR A 622 1.37 -9.63 17.07
C THR A 622 0.60 -9.96 15.81
N ASP A 623 0.09 -8.96 15.08
CA ASP A 623 -0.58 -9.10 13.79
C ASP A 623 0.14 -8.26 12.71
N PRO A 624 1.01 -8.87 11.89
CA PRO A 624 1.79 -8.13 10.90
C PRO A 624 0.91 -7.47 9.82
N GLN A 625 -0.32 -7.95 9.60
CA GLN A 625 -1.18 -7.46 8.53
C GLN A 625 -1.57 -5.99 8.69
N TYR A 626 -1.73 -5.55 9.94
CA TYR A 626 -2.18 -4.19 10.30
C TYR A 626 -1.09 -3.34 10.93
N GLN A 627 0.16 -3.82 10.92
CA GLN A 627 1.27 -3.16 11.58
C GLN A 627 1.84 -1.98 10.78
N ILE A 628 0.97 -1.06 10.39
CA ILE A 628 1.28 0.16 9.66
C ILE A 628 1.37 1.31 10.66
N VAL A 629 2.49 2.02 10.63
CA VAL A 629 2.86 3.07 11.59
C VAL A 629 3.06 4.43 10.92
N PRO A 630 2.94 5.53 11.66
CA PRO A 630 3.14 6.86 11.08
C PRO A 630 4.58 7.06 10.58
N ARG A 631 4.72 7.67 9.40
CA ARG A 631 5.98 8.25 8.93
C ARG A 631 5.88 9.78 8.97
N MET A 632 6.86 10.41 9.61
CA MET A 632 6.90 11.85 9.84
C MET A 632 7.54 12.59 8.64
N PRO A 633 7.43 13.94 8.57
CA PRO A 633 7.92 14.73 7.44
C PRO A 633 9.42 14.62 7.17
N ASP A 634 10.21 14.29 8.20
CA ASP A 634 11.64 14.01 8.09
C ASP A 634 11.95 12.67 7.39
N GLY A 635 10.92 11.95 6.97
CA GLY A 635 11.02 10.67 6.29
C GLY A 635 11.22 9.50 7.24
N LYS A 636 11.16 9.65 8.57
CA LYS A 636 11.35 8.54 9.51
C LYS A 636 10.03 8.02 10.08
N GLN A 637 9.95 6.71 10.28
CA GLN A 637 8.82 6.09 10.98
C GLN A 637 8.92 6.26 12.49
N ILE A 638 7.76 6.44 13.13
CA ILE A 638 7.61 6.20 14.56
C ILE A 638 7.02 4.79 14.74
N GLY A 639 7.89 3.78 14.81
CA GLY A 639 7.49 2.41 15.12
C GLY A 639 6.88 2.28 16.52
N VAL A 640 6.16 1.19 16.78
CA VAL A 640 5.43 0.99 18.05
C VAL A 640 6.37 0.96 19.27
N SER A 641 7.62 0.54 19.06
CA SER A 641 8.69 0.57 20.08
C SER A 641 9.10 1.98 20.52
N LYS A 642 8.73 3.03 19.75
CA LYS A 642 8.97 4.45 20.03
C LYS A 642 7.73 5.21 20.51
N MET A 643 6.58 4.53 20.61
CA MET A 643 5.35 5.10 21.16
C MET A 643 5.36 5.02 22.70
N ARG A 644 4.97 6.11 23.36
CA ARG A 644 5.04 6.29 24.81
C ARG A 644 3.69 6.79 25.32
N VAL A 645 2.83 5.85 25.70
CA VAL A 645 1.64 6.17 26.49
C VAL A 645 2.07 6.24 27.96
N VAL A 646 1.95 7.41 28.57
CA VAL A 646 2.42 7.69 29.94
C VAL A 646 1.27 8.18 30.80
N SER A 647 1.32 7.90 32.11
CA SER A 647 0.29 8.34 33.06
C SER A 647 0.89 8.84 34.38
N PRO A 648 1.68 9.93 34.38
CA PRO A 648 2.25 10.48 35.61
C PRO A 648 1.15 10.87 36.60
N THR A 649 1.37 10.54 37.87
CA THR A 649 0.46 10.92 38.98
C THR A 649 1.06 12.01 39.86
N ALA A 650 2.39 12.16 39.86
CA ALA A 650 3.11 13.17 40.61
C ALA A 650 3.12 14.51 39.88
N GLN A 651 2.96 15.60 40.63
CA GLN A 651 3.08 16.96 40.11
C GLN A 651 4.52 17.29 39.73
N ASN A 652 4.70 18.02 38.63
CA ASN A 652 6.00 18.44 38.07
C ASN A 652 6.91 17.26 37.67
N THR A 653 6.33 16.24 37.03
CA THR A 653 7.11 15.13 36.47
C THR A 653 7.81 15.57 35.19
N THR A 654 9.09 15.29 35.02
CA THR A 654 9.80 15.52 33.74
C THR A 654 10.08 14.19 33.05
N LEU A 655 9.66 14.08 31.80
CA LEU A 655 9.92 12.94 30.93
C LEU A 655 10.76 13.39 29.74
N THR A 656 11.99 12.88 29.65
CA THR A 656 12.91 13.17 28.55
C THR A 656 13.06 11.94 27.68
N PHE A 657 12.82 12.10 26.39
CA PHE A 657 12.95 11.03 25.41
C PHE A 657 14.30 11.09 24.71
N ALA A 658 14.68 9.99 24.06
CA ALA A 658 15.94 9.87 23.33
C ALA A 658 15.73 9.03 22.06
N GLY A 659 16.59 9.22 21.07
CA GLY A 659 16.51 8.55 19.77
C GLY A 659 16.23 9.53 18.64
N ASP A 660 15.60 9.04 17.57
CA ASP A 660 15.21 9.84 16.41
C ASP A 660 13.91 10.60 16.66
N ASN A 661 12.75 9.95 16.52
CA ASN A 661 11.43 10.54 16.66
C ASN A 661 10.68 9.81 17.78
N VAL A 662 9.93 10.53 18.61
CA VAL A 662 9.09 9.99 19.67
C VAL A 662 7.63 10.39 19.48
N PHE A 663 6.74 9.45 19.82
CA PHE A 663 5.33 9.76 20.00
C PHE A 663 5.00 9.59 21.48
N ALA A 664 4.73 10.69 22.18
CA ALA A 664 4.42 10.73 23.59
C ALA A 664 2.97 11.20 23.81
N TYR A 665 2.20 10.39 24.52
CA TYR A 665 0.80 10.66 24.86
C TYR A 665 0.62 10.56 26.38
N ASP A 666 0.47 11.71 27.03
CA ASP A 666 0.24 11.81 28.47
C ASP A 666 -1.26 11.76 28.79
N CYS A 667 -1.69 10.70 29.49
CA CYS A 667 -3.04 10.52 30.00
C CYS A 667 -3.10 10.53 31.54
N GLY A 668 -2.08 11.12 32.18
CA GLY A 668 -1.94 11.22 33.62
C GLY A 668 -2.79 12.30 34.27
N ILE A 669 -2.51 12.50 35.56
CA ILE A 669 -3.11 13.55 36.40
C ILE A 669 -2.03 14.47 37.01
N GLY A 670 -0.75 14.14 36.87
CA GLY A 670 0.32 15.03 37.28
C GLY A 670 0.54 16.12 36.23
N ARG A 671 0.96 17.32 36.66
CA ARG A 671 1.58 18.29 35.76
C ARG A 671 2.92 17.72 35.26
N THR A 672 3.12 17.67 33.96
CA THR A 672 4.24 17.02 33.29
C THR A 672 5.00 18.00 32.40
N THR A 673 6.31 17.77 32.27
CA THR A 673 7.16 18.33 31.21
C THR A 673 7.56 17.19 30.28
N LEU A 674 7.05 17.19 29.05
CA LEU A 674 7.45 16.28 27.98
C LEU A 674 8.57 16.95 27.17
N ILE A 675 9.73 16.31 27.11
CA ILE A 675 10.89 16.79 26.36
C ILE A 675 11.17 15.80 25.24
N GLY A 676 10.99 16.25 24.01
CA GLY A 676 11.29 15.52 22.79
C GLY A 676 12.79 15.35 22.56
N THR A 677 13.16 15.24 21.30
CA THR A 677 14.42 14.77 20.78
C THR A 677 14.95 15.78 19.74
N ALA A 678 15.66 15.30 18.72
CA ALA A 678 16.14 16.12 17.61
C ALA A 678 15.51 15.71 16.26
N GLY A 679 14.57 14.74 16.27
CA GLY A 679 13.77 14.36 15.10
C GLY A 679 12.36 14.93 15.17
N ALA A 680 11.51 14.57 14.22
CA ALA A 680 10.13 15.09 14.18
C ALA A 680 9.23 14.38 15.21
N ASP A 681 8.97 15.03 16.34
CA ASP A 681 8.29 14.46 17.50
C ASP A 681 6.80 14.79 17.56
N VAL A 682 6.06 13.94 18.28
CA VAL A 682 4.65 14.16 18.61
C VAL A 682 4.49 14.12 20.12
N LEU A 683 4.23 15.27 20.73
CA LEU A 683 4.05 15.43 22.17
C LEU A 683 2.61 15.87 22.46
N ILE A 684 1.85 15.00 23.11
CA ILE A 684 0.42 15.20 23.37
C ILE A 684 0.17 15.20 24.87
N ASP A 685 -0.36 16.31 25.36
CA ASP A 685 -0.99 16.40 26.67
C ASP A 685 -2.49 16.11 26.54
N ASN A 686 -2.91 15.03 27.20
CA ASN A 686 -4.30 14.68 27.43
C ASN A 686 -4.57 14.45 28.94
N SER A 687 -3.80 15.13 29.81
CA SER A 687 -3.95 15.08 31.26
C SER A 687 -5.24 15.78 31.71
N THR A 688 -5.75 15.41 32.88
CA THR A 688 -6.99 15.99 33.43
C THR A 688 -6.77 17.14 34.41
N ASN A 689 -5.52 17.39 34.84
CA ASN A 689 -5.20 18.48 35.76
C ASN A 689 -4.57 19.70 35.07
N GLY A 690 -4.10 19.54 33.83
CA GLY A 690 -3.58 20.59 32.96
C GLY A 690 -2.32 21.28 33.49
N GLY A 691 -1.75 22.18 32.69
CA GLY A 691 -0.58 22.95 33.10
C GLY A 691 0.75 22.47 32.52
N ASP A 692 0.70 21.58 31.54
CA ASP A 692 1.84 20.83 31.05
C ASP A 692 2.81 21.68 30.22
N ARG A 693 4.05 21.20 30.14
CA ARG A 693 5.09 21.81 29.31
C ARG A 693 5.50 20.84 28.22
N LEU A 694 5.45 21.29 26.97
CA LEU A 694 5.83 20.51 25.80
C LEU A 694 7.07 21.17 25.17
N GLU A 695 8.22 20.51 25.23
CA GLU A 695 9.46 20.93 24.61
C GLU A 695 9.77 20.06 23.40
N GLY A 696 9.66 20.60 22.19
CA GLY A 696 9.88 19.86 20.93
C GLY A 696 11.35 19.47 20.77
N GLY A 697 12.20 20.49 20.65
CA GLY A 697 13.64 20.29 20.54
C GLY A 697 14.15 20.76 19.19
N ALA A 698 14.75 19.89 18.39
CA ALA A 698 14.98 20.18 16.98
C ALA A 698 14.13 19.23 16.16
N GLY A 699 13.76 19.62 14.93
CA GLY A 699 12.90 18.81 14.07
C GLY A 699 11.54 19.47 13.87
N ASP A 700 10.70 18.86 13.04
CA ASP A 700 9.37 19.40 12.73
C ASP A 700 8.34 18.81 13.71
N ASP A 701 8.18 19.45 14.87
CA ASP A 701 7.47 18.88 16.02
C ASP A 701 5.98 19.22 16.08
N TYR A 702 5.17 18.29 16.59
CA TYR A 702 3.76 18.48 16.90
C TYR A 702 3.55 18.55 18.41
N LEU A 703 3.20 19.74 18.90
CA LEU A 703 2.95 20.01 20.31
C LEU A 703 1.46 20.23 20.55
N ILE A 704 0.78 19.25 21.13
CA ILE A 704 -0.67 19.26 21.30
C ILE A 704 -1.00 19.39 22.78
N GLY A 705 -1.44 20.59 23.19
CA GLY A 705 -1.78 20.87 24.58
C GLY A 705 -3.15 20.31 24.98
N GLY A 706 -3.29 19.94 26.25
CA GLY A 706 -4.54 19.50 26.85
C GLY A 706 -5.36 20.66 27.40
N ILE A 707 -6.08 20.38 28.48
CA ILE A 707 -6.81 21.41 29.23
C ILE A 707 -5.85 22.17 30.16
N GLY A 708 -6.27 23.30 30.74
CA GLY A 708 -5.42 24.08 31.64
C GLY A 708 -4.34 24.91 30.94
N THR A 709 -3.42 25.51 31.72
CA THR A 709 -2.48 26.51 31.19
C THR A 709 -1.18 25.91 30.70
N ASN A 710 -1.05 25.70 29.39
CA ASN A 710 0.08 24.96 28.81
C ASN A 710 1.24 25.87 28.40
N VAL A 711 2.46 25.34 28.49
CA VAL A 711 3.68 25.99 28.01
C VAL A 711 4.26 25.21 26.84
N PHE A 712 4.42 25.88 25.71
CA PHE A 712 4.97 25.31 24.48
C PHE A 712 6.35 25.89 24.23
N ALA A 713 7.36 25.03 24.11
CA ALA A 713 8.71 25.39 23.73
C ALA A 713 9.08 24.61 22.46
N PRO A 714 8.75 25.13 21.27
CA PRO A 714 8.89 24.39 20.01
C PRO A 714 10.35 24.02 19.70
N GLY A 715 11.29 24.93 19.92
CA GLY A 715 12.68 24.71 19.54
C GLY A 715 12.92 25.01 18.06
N ASP A 716 13.80 24.27 17.37
CA ASP A 716 14.25 24.52 15.99
C ASP A 716 13.47 23.66 14.97
N GLY A 717 12.95 24.24 13.89
CA GLY A 717 12.23 23.48 12.85
C GLY A 717 10.89 24.10 12.43
N GLN A 718 10.11 23.34 11.66
CA GLN A 718 8.74 23.68 11.25
C GLN A 718 7.77 23.05 12.25
N ASP A 719 7.53 23.75 13.35
CA ASP A 719 6.76 23.27 14.50
C ASP A 719 5.28 23.60 14.35
N TYR A 720 4.41 22.70 14.79
CA TYR A 720 2.97 22.92 14.89
C TYR A 720 2.51 22.79 16.34
N ALA A 721 1.80 23.79 16.84
CA ALA A 721 1.21 23.79 18.16
C ALA A 721 -0.31 23.94 18.13
N LEU A 722 -1.00 23.05 18.84
CA LEU A 722 -2.46 23.03 18.96
C LEU A 722 -2.90 23.34 20.39
N ILE A 723 -3.65 24.43 20.56
CA ILE A 723 -4.29 24.79 21.83
C ILE A 723 -5.68 24.15 21.88
N ARG A 724 -5.96 23.36 22.92
CA ARG A 724 -7.28 22.71 23.12
C ARG A 724 -8.08 23.24 24.30
N GLY A 725 -7.45 23.97 25.22
CA GLY A 725 -8.10 24.52 26.40
C GLY A 725 -7.13 25.29 27.29
N GLY A 726 -7.68 26.03 28.27
CA GLY A 726 -6.94 26.92 29.19
C GLY A 726 -6.02 27.92 28.49
N ALA A 727 -5.20 28.72 29.19
CA ALA A 727 -4.32 29.71 28.54
C ALA A 727 -3.06 29.05 27.96
N ALA A 728 -2.45 29.64 26.94
CA ALA A 728 -1.21 29.13 26.33
C ALA A 728 -0.06 30.14 26.43
N ARG A 729 1.12 29.64 26.77
CA ARG A 729 2.37 30.40 26.72
C ARG A 729 3.33 29.74 25.73
N PHE A 730 3.71 30.46 24.69
CA PHE A 730 4.71 30.02 23.72
C PHE A 730 6.06 30.64 24.05
N GLU A 731 7.07 29.81 24.35
CA GLU A 731 8.43 30.26 24.62
C GLU A 731 9.28 30.10 23.36
N VAL A 732 9.45 31.22 22.66
CA VAL A 732 10.06 31.27 21.33
C VAL A 732 11.40 31.98 21.39
N SER A 733 12.46 31.32 20.96
CA SER A 733 13.78 31.93 20.78
C SER A 733 13.87 32.62 19.42
N ALA A 734 14.31 33.87 19.40
CA ALA A 734 14.60 34.59 18.15
C ALA A 734 15.80 33.99 17.39
N ALA A 735 16.65 33.22 18.07
CA ALA A 735 17.82 32.58 17.47
C ALA A 735 17.51 31.23 16.81
N SER A 736 16.42 30.58 17.22
CA SER A 736 16.00 29.26 16.72
C SER A 736 15.48 29.35 15.28
N PRO A 737 16.11 28.69 14.30
CA PRO A 737 15.64 28.69 12.91
C PRO A 737 14.33 27.94 12.73
N GLY A 738 13.49 28.40 11.80
CA GLY A 738 12.27 27.71 11.39
C GLY A 738 10.99 28.53 11.58
N ARG A 739 9.84 27.85 11.60
CA ARG A 739 8.51 28.44 11.73
C ARG A 739 7.76 27.74 12.83
N LEU A 740 7.11 28.51 13.70
CA LEU A 740 6.08 27.99 14.59
C LEU A 740 4.70 28.31 13.99
N GLU A 741 3.91 27.29 13.73
CA GLU A 741 2.48 27.41 13.44
C GLU A 741 1.65 27.21 14.70
N ILE A 742 0.70 28.11 14.95
CA ILE A 742 -0.16 28.06 16.14
C ILE A 742 -1.62 28.03 15.71
N GLU A 743 -2.31 26.95 16.10
CA GLU A 743 -3.75 26.77 15.95
C GLU A 743 -4.46 27.11 17.27
N GLY A 744 -5.51 27.95 17.18
CA GLY A 744 -6.36 28.28 18.33
C GLY A 744 -5.87 29.43 19.22
N PHE A 745 -4.93 30.26 18.75
CA PHE A 745 -4.43 31.40 19.53
C PHE A 745 -5.53 32.43 19.83
N ARG A 746 -5.71 32.78 21.11
CA ARG A 746 -6.71 33.74 21.59
C ARG A 746 -6.04 35.02 22.11
N PRO A 747 -6.17 36.14 21.38
CA PRO A 747 -5.69 37.44 21.82
C PRO A 747 -6.15 37.79 23.24
N GLY A 748 -5.23 38.25 24.09
CA GLY A 748 -5.53 38.66 25.47
C GLY A 748 -5.65 37.51 26.49
N THR A 749 -5.58 36.26 26.05
CA THR A 749 -5.46 35.07 26.92
C THR A 749 -4.11 34.39 26.72
N ASP A 750 -3.73 34.18 25.47
CA ASP A 750 -2.50 33.47 25.11
C ASP A 750 -1.35 34.48 24.89
N VAL A 751 -0.12 34.04 25.19
CA VAL A 751 1.07 34.90 25.16
C VAL A 751 2.20 34.24 24.38
N ILE A 752 2.81 35.01 23.48
CA ILE A 752 4.07 34.67 22.79
C ILE A 752 5.22 35.35 23.54
N ALA A 753 5.95 34.56 24.32
CA ALA A 753 7.13 35.00 25.04
C ALA A 753 8.38 34.81 24.17
N ILE A 754 8.98 35.92 23.77
CA ILE A 754 10.13 35.92 22.86
C ILE A 754 11.40 36.19 23.66
N THR A 755 12.41 35.33 23.50
CA THR A 755 13.75 35.54 24.06
C THR A 755 14.73 35.96 22.96
N GLY A 756 15.60 36.92 23.30
CA GLY A 756 16.68 37.40 22.42
C GLY A 756 16.47 38.82 21.88
N THR A 757 17.42 39.31 21.09
CA THR A 757 17.42 40.70 20.58
C THR A 757 16.40 40.87 19.44
N VAL A 758 15.21 41.36 19.77
CA VAL A 758 14.11 41.64 18.83
C VAL A 758 13.53 43.04 19.02
N SER A 759 12.84 43.55 17.99
CA SER A 759 12.08 44.80 18.04
C SER A 759 10.60 44.49 17.92
N LEU A 760 9.82 44.79 18.97
CA LEU A 760 8.37 44.58 18.95
C LEU A 760 7.71 45.36 17.80
N THR A 761 8.15 46.60 17.60
CA THR A 761 7.66 47.45 16.50
C THR A 761 7.90 46.80 15.14
N SER A 762 9.06 46.17 14.95
CA SER A 762 9.38 45.46 13.71
C SER A 762 8.55 44.20 13.53
N ILE A 763 8.29 43.45 14.61
CA ILE A 763 7.42 42.26 14.60
C ILE A 763 6.00 42.66 14.20
N LEU A 764 5.44 43.69 14.83
CA LEU A 764 4.09 44.18 14.52
C LEU A 764 3.99 44.68 13.07
N ALA A 765 5.01 45.41 12.59
CA ALA A 765 5.06 45.88 11.22
C ALA A 765 5.21 44.76 10.18
N SER A 766 5.71 43.58 10.58
CA SER A 766 5.87 42.42 9.69
C SER A 766 4.57 41.63 9.44
N ALA A 767 3.53 41.89 10.25
CA ALA A 767 2.27 41.16 10.23
C ALA A 767 1.61 41.27 8.86
N ARG A 768 1.43 40.13 8.19
CA ARG A 768 0.80 40.05 6.88
C ARG A 768 -0.03 38.78 6.77
N SER A 769 -1.09 38.84 5.98
CA SER A 769 -1.83 37.64 5.63
C SER A 769 -1.01 36.77 4.68
N ASP A 770 -0.99 35.47 4.94
CA ASP A 770 -0.51 34.50 3.97
C ASP A 770 -1.60 34.14 2.95
N ARG A 771 -1.28 33.21 2.03
CA ARG A 771 -2.21 32.74 1.00
C ARG A 771 -3.44 32.00 1.54
N PHE A 772 -3.44 31.63 2.82
CA PHE A 772 -4.53 30.93 3.51
C PHE A 772 -5.32 31.84 4.46
N GLY A 773 -4.99 33.14 4.50
CA GLY A 773 -5.64 34.12 5.36
C GLY A 773 -5.16 34.13 6.82
N ALA A 774 -4.17 33.30 7.19
CA ALA A 774 -3.54 33.33 8.49
C ALA A 774 -2.55 34.49 8.60
N THR A 775 -2.22 34.91 9.81
CA THR A 775 -1.23 35.98 10.01
C THR A 775 0.18 35.41 10.14
N LEU A 776 1.08 35.83 9.26
CA LEU A 776 2.50 35.53 9.33
C LEU A 776 3.27 36.72 9.96
N LEU A 777 4.08 36.41 10.96
CA LEU A 777 4.93 37.33 11.70
C LEU A 777 6.39 36.93 11.50
N THR A 778 7.26 37.91 11.28
CA THR A 778 8.71 37.73 11.26
C THR A 778 9.28 38.16 12.61
N ILE A 779 9.74 37.18 13.40
CA ILE A 779 10.34 37.42 14.72
C ILE A 779 11.81 37.82 14.58
N SER A 780 12.51 37.13 13.69
CA SER A 780 13.89 37.41 13.29
C SER A 780 14.12 36.94 11.85
N PRO A 781 15.29 37.16 11.24
CA PRO A 781 15.62 36.56 9.95
C PRO A 781 15.59 35.02 9.94
N LYS A 782 15.67 34.38 11.12
CA LYS A 782 15.68 32.92 11.27
C LYS A 782 14.32 32.35 11.69
N ARG A 783 13.48 33.12 12.40
CA ARG A 783 12.23 32.63 13.00
C ARG A 783 11.01 33.39 12.49
N THR A 784 10.00 32.63 12.06
CA THR A 784 8.66 33.14 11.76
C THR A 784 7.60 32.49 12.65
N ILE A 785 6.49 33.18 12.87
CA ILE A 785 5.30 32.63 13.54
C ILE A 785 4.11 32.79 12.62
N ARG A 786 3.33 31.73 12.47
CA ARG A 786 2.10 31.69 11.70
C ARG A 786 0.92 31.45 12.64
N LEU A 787 -0.03 32.39 12.68
CA LEU A 787 -1.20 32.34 13.56
C LEU A 787 -2.46 32.05 12.73
N ASN A 788 -2.97 30.83 12.84
CA ASN A 788 -4.17 30.40 12.15
C ASN A 788 -5.43 31.07 12.73
N GLY A 789 -6.37 31.44 11.86
CA GLY A 789 -7.64 32.06 12.26
C GLY A 789 -7.56 33.52 12.75
N LEU A 790 -6.36 34.14 12.72
CA LEU A 790 -6.18 35.55 13.08
C LEU A 790 -5.78 36.38 11.86
N THR A 791 -6.37 37.58 11.75
CA THR A 791 -6.00 38.57 10.74
C THR A 791 -4.95 39.54 11.27
N PRO A 792 -4.13 40.19 10.40
CA PRO A 792 -3.07 41.09 10.86
C PRO A 792 -3.57 42.23 11.75
N SER A 793 -4.79 42.71 11.52
CA SER A 793 -5.42 43.76 12.36
C SER A 793 -5.69 43.35 13.81
N LYS A 794 -5.67 42.05 14.11
CA LYS A 794 -5.88 41.52 15.46
C LYS A 794 -4.59 41.41 16.25
N ILE A 795 -3.42 41.61 15.63
CA ILE A 795 -2.13 41.53 16.29
C ILE A 795 -1.91 42.77 17.16
N THR A 796 -1.67 42.58 18.45
CA THR A 796 -1.50 43.68 19.41
C THR A 796 -0.28 43.45 20.31
N VAL A 797 0.22 44.54 20.90
CA VAL A 797 1.35 44.52 21.85
C VAL A 797 1.12 43.54 23.01
N GLY A 798 -0.12 43.42 23.50
CA GLY A 798 -0.47 42.55 24.63
C GLY A 798 -0.32 41.05 24.37
N MET A 799 -0.11 40.63 23.12
CA MET A 799 0.17 39.23 22.78
C MET A 799 1.61 38.83 23.06
N PHE A 800 2.52 39.79 23.26
CA PHE A 800 3.96 39.54 23.29
C PHE A 800 4.56 39.87 24.65
N ALA A 801 5.45 39.00 25.11
CA ALA A 801 6.33 39.26 26.24
C ALA A 801 7.78 39.10 25.78
N ILE A 802 8.52 40.21 25.62
CA ILE A 802 9.92 40.17 25.20
C ILE A 802 10.82 40.13 26.43
N ARG A 803 11.78 39.20 26.44
CA ARG A 803 12.75 39.01 27.51
C ARG A 803 14.18 38.96 27.00
#